data_AF-F9WD68-F1
#
_entry.id   AF-F9WD68-F1
#
_cell.length_a   1.000
_cell.length_b   1.000
_cell.length_c   1.000
_cell.angle_alpha   90.00
_cell.angle_beta   90.00
_cell.angle_gamma   90.00
#
_symmetry.space_group_name_H-M   'P 1'
#
loop_
_entity.id
_entity.type
_entity.pdbx_description
1 polymer ?
#
loop_
_entity_poly.entity_id
_entity_poly.type
_entity_poly.pdbx_seq_one_letter_code
_entity_poly.pdbx_strand_id
1 'polypeptide(L)'
;MSEVRRSRVARFKPLLLEVAGALADEQCADVTQRLRQYRNRYAPILRLIATLVTPAVEESQLFGVGEGVGDAEGADASGVDARAKRRRNVSLIGAPRSAVMVNKRITVVHRLHEGGEVPAAEKLEKFMAYHFLPLALMHNRYPDVSLSDVPFVLRHYVHEATRTASFLVADPFYKTGVIIDPQADVSCYEADLAFLEVRLIAVVVTHCFVDIAMGHAALLERHPGAELLSGTPWDPVKCVSENGPSVQLGTRLQLRCVPVPSFSPECLVVELHLDTSMLGLFTGTALSTDAVPRDEFFAEFPVPHVPSEMDQQPPPLLAAEAAQRFLKERIWEKYFFPDASTEYEQPLDYVVVFPSHGGYSNVTHQLDLYWAAHIGDLKRMKHSRTVMDKVLDAESYIQHVRGRPSLPKPPLMSHVREWNLLSVPSAFGDSGGSLRARRSCGCPRETGATDSIRPVVVDIRGAAEHVAMHLKGSVNVPMTFPAAAYGVKKAELWLQCILLPLQPVVVICAEKWQCSQVHQRLALISPGAPVETFTISELQVPCEALAGVSAAAEGCRRVESVPLPPAVESKYLPRQLTWVFDLGAVAHSRLDCYRKLRLIEPNDGLLTLDCRTPYEFQNGSHNHSVFLSLGDLCQMTSLDFLELQSSPSAGGCCNIGPSPELARVMLQRLYEAALASGIKCLPLCRGVRKIVVYCATGYRSLIAASLLRRAFETAAVDISVCDVAGGALQIMQQRPDLWTVKNRSIICIS
;
A
#
# COMPACT_ATOMS: atom_id res chain seq x y z
N MET A 1 19.79 -2.74 50.16
CA MET A 1 18.86 -1.81 49.46
C MET A 1 19.71 -0.66 48.95
N SER A 2 19.61 -0.36 47.64
CA SER A 2 20.50 0.48 46.81
C SER A 2 21.64 -0.31 46.12
N GLU A 3 21.88 0.03 44.85
CA GLU A 3 22.92 -0.43 43.89
C GLU A 3 22.69 -1.58 42.89
N VAL A 4 21.71 -2.50 43.00
CA VAL A 4 21.56 -3.61 42.00
C VAL A 4 20.46 -3.39 40.92
N ARG A 5 19.77 -2.23 40.88
CA ARG A 5 18.66 -2.00 39.93
C ARG A 5 18.86 -0.85 38.92
N ARG A 6 20.09 -0.62 38.46
CA ARG A 6 20.27 -0.02 37.12
C ARG A 6 20.31 -1.15 36.10
N SER A 7 19.13 -1.66 35.78
CA SER A 7 18.92 -2.50 34.60
C SER A 7 19.59 -1.81 33.41
N ARG A 8 20.65 -2.42 32.87
CA ARG A 8 21.18 -2.06 31.55
C ARG A 8 20.01 -2.26 30.59
N VAL A 9 19.33 -1.18 30.22
CA VAL A 9 18.27 -1.19 29.20
C VAL A 9 18.78 -2.04 28.05
N ALA A 10 18.15 -3.20 27.82
CA ALA A 10 18.50 -4.06 26.71
C ALA A 10 18.31 -3.23 25.43
N ARG A 11 19.42 -2.81 24.84
CA ARG A 11 19.42 -2.13 23.55
C ARG A 11 19.40 -3.23 22.50
N PHE A 12 18.21 -3.66 22.11
CA PHE A 12 18.01 -4.46 20.90
C PHE A 12 18.64 -3.69 19.75
N LYS A 13 19.48 -4.38 18.99
CA LYS A 13 20.29 -3.74 17.96
C LYS A 13 19.61 -4.01 16.62
N PRO A 14 19.54 -3.04 15.71
CA PRO A 14 19.23 -3.37 14.33
C PRO A 14 20.37 -4.21 13.74
N LEU A 15 20.03 -5.02 12.75
CA LEU A 15 21.03 -5.70 11.94
C LEU A 15 21.74 -4.67 11.08
N LEU A 16 23.06 -4.61 11.20
CA LEU A 16 23.89 -3.67 10.45
C LEU A 16 24.22 -4.29 9.10
N LEU A 17 23.86 -3.62 8.00
CA LEU A 17 24.39 -3.84 6.66
C LEU A 17 25.37 -2.71 6.32
N GLU A 18 26.61 -3.06 6.02
CA GLU A 18 27.62 -2.11 5.56
C GLU A 18 27.87 -2.31 4.07
N VAL A 19 27.82 -1.25 3.26
CA VAL A 19 28.31 -1.20 1.87
C VAL A 19 29.62 -0.45 1.86
N ALA A 20 30.64 -0.93 1.15
CA ALA A 20 31.85 -0.17 0.92
C ALA A 20 32.31 -0.28 -0.53
N GLY A 21 32.83 0.80 -1.11
CA GLY A 21 33.29 0.80 -2.50
C GLY A 21 33.60 2.20 -3.04
N ALA A 22 34.10 2.28 -4.28
CA ALA A 22 34.37 3.55 -4.93
C ALA A 22 33.06 4.29 -5.29
N LEU A 23 33.03 5.62 -5.14
CA LEU A 23 31.85 6.43 -5.44
C LEU A 23 31.48 6.40 -6.94
N ALA A 24 32.44 6.14 -7.82
CA ALA A 24 32.25 6.03 -9.27
C ALA A 24 31.88 4.61 -9.74
N ASP A 25 31.78 3.63 -8.84
CA ASP A 25 31.44 2.25 -9.19
C ASP A 25 29.90 2.09 -9.36
N GLU A 26 29.46 1.73 -10.56
CA GLU A 26 28.05 1.57 -10.91
C GLU A 26 27.35 0.43 -10.12
N GLN A 27 28.06 -0.67 -9.84
CA GLN A 27 27.50 -1.77 -9.04
C GLN A 27 27.32 -1.35 -7.58
N CYS A 28 28.28 -0.61 -7.03
CA CYS A 28 28.20 -0.05 -5.68
C CYS A 28 27.02 0.93 -5.58
N ALA A 29 26.82 1.77 -6.60
CA ALA A 29 25.69 2.69 -6.68
C ALA A 29 24.33 1.95 -6.73
N ASP A 30 24.20 0.91 -7.56
CA ASP A 30 22.98 0.10 -7.67
C ASP A 30 22.65 -0.62 -6.36
N VAL A 31 23.62 -1.32 -5.75
CA VAL A 31 23.47 -1.99 -4.44
C VAL A 31 23.05 -1.00 -3.36
N THR A 32 23.71 0.17 -3.31
CA THR A 32 23.38 1.24 -2.35
C THR A 32 21.95 1.75 -2.56
N GLN A 33 21.52 1.95 -3.81
CA GLN A 33 20.18 2.39 -4.13
C GLN A 33 19.12 1.38 -3.69
N ARG A 34 19.31 0.09 -3.98
CA ARG A 34 18.40 -1.00 -3.57
C ARG A 34 18.32 -1.13 -2.05
N LEU A 35 19.45 -1.09 -1.34
CA LEU A 35 19.48 -1.15 0.12
C LEU A 35 18.78 0.04 0.77
N ARG A 36 18.81 1.24 0.16
CA ARG A 36 18.01 2.39 0.64
C ARG A 36 16.51 2.12 0.57
N GLN A 37 16.03 1.41 -0.46
CA GLN A 37 14.63 1.03 -0.56
C GLN A 37 14.23 0.05 0.56
N TYR A 38 15.07 -0.96 0.83
CA TYR A 38 14.87 -1.87 1.95
C TYR A 38 14.95 -1.18 3.31
N ARG A 39 15.89 -0.24 3.48
CA ARG A 39 15.99 0.57 4.69
C ARG A 39 14.70 1.33 4.95
N ASN A 40 14.03 1.88 3.93
CA ASN A 40 12.76 2.57 4.16
C ASN A 40 11.68 1.64 4.72
N ARG A 41 11.68 0.35 4.33
CA ARG A 41 10.74 -0.65 4.84
C ARG A 41 11.11 -1.17 6.23
N TYR A 42 12.39 -1.39 6.49
CA TYR A 42 12.91 -2.09 7.66
C TYR A 42 13.73 -1.21 8.62
N ALA A 43 13.63 0.11 8.52
CA ALA A 43 14.49 1.05 9.27
C ALA A 43 14.64 0.74 10.78
N PRO A 44 13.59 0.29 11.51
CA PRO A 44 13.73 -0.04 12.93
C PRO A 44 14.65 -1.25 13.19
N ILE A 45 14.71 -2.20 12.26
CA ILE A 45 15.44 -3.46 12.40
C ILE A 45 16.68 -3.56 11.49
N LEU A 46 16.86 -2.62 10.56
CA LEU A 46 17.95 -2.53 9.60
C LEU A 46 18.70 -1.21 9.74
N ARG A 47 20.01 -1.27 9.99
CA ARG A 47 20.91 -0.13 9.88
C ARG A 47 21.76 -0.28 8.63
N LEU A 48 21.81 0.76 7.80
CA LEU A 48 22.70 0.82 6.64
C LEU A 48 23.89 1.77 6.95
N ILE A 49 25.11 1.30 6.74
CA ILE A 49 26.33 2.11 6.69
C ILE A 49 26.87 2.05 5.25
N ALA A 50 27.32 3.18 4.72
CA ALA A 50 27.93 3.26 3.40
C ALA A 50 29.31 3.95 3.51
N THR A 51 30.37 3.20 3.25
CA THR A 51 31.76 3.66 3.28
C THR A 51 32.24 3.87 1.84
N LEU A 52 31.97 5.06 1.28
CA LEU A 52 32.27 5.40 -0.11
C LEU A 52 33.63 6.11 -0.23
N VAL A 53 34.49 5.65 -1.13
CA VAL A 53 35.88 6.13 -1.30
C VAL A 53 36.03 6.91 -2.61
N THR A 54 36.79 8.01 -2.60
CA THR A 54 37.15 8.79 -3.80
C THR A 54 38.32 8.13 -4.57
N PRO A 55 38.35 8.17 -5.91
CA PRO A 55 39.26 7.37 -6.74
C PRO A 55 40.70 7.91 -6.84
N ALA A 56 41.22 8.62 -5.83
CA ALA A 56 42.54 9.26 -5.91
C ALA A 56 43.73 8.31 -5.66
N VAL A 57 43.47 7.06 -5.24
CA VAL A 57 44.49 6.06 -4.91
C VAL A 57 44.15 4.76 -5.62
N GLU A 58 45.14 4.10 -6.22
CA GLU A 58 44.93 2.79 -6.83
C GLU A 58 44.44 1.76 -5.81
N GLU A 59 43.44 0.97 -6.20
CA GLU A 59 42.76 -0.02 -5.36
C GLU A 59 43.73 -1.07 -4.76
N SER A 60 44.79 -1.41 -5.49
CA SER A 60 45.89 -2.28 -5.08
C SER A 60 46.68 -1.75 -3.88
N GLN A 61 46.79 -0.43 -3.74
CA GLN A 61 47.47 0.26 -2.64
C GLN A 61 46.56 0.42 -1.41
N LEU A 62 45.23 0.41 -1.61
CA LEU A 62 44.24 0.55 -0.54
C LEU A 62 43.97 -0.78 0.18
N PHE A 63 43.84 -1.89 -0.55
CA PHE A 63 43.29 -3.16 -0.02
C PHE A 63 44.19 -4.40 -0.12
N GLY A 64 45.34 -4.30 -0.80
CA GLY A 64 46.29 -5.41 -0.97
C GLY A 64 45.89 -6.46 -2.01
N VAL A 65 46.84 -7.34 -2.40
CA VAL A 65 46.60 -8.43 -3.36
C VAL A 65 46.07 -9.65 -2.59
N GLY A 66 44.85 -10.11 -2.89
CA GLY A 66 44.22 -11.23 -2.18
C GLY A 66 44.53 -12.58 -2.84
N GLU A 67 45.33 -13.42 -2.19
CA GLU A 67 45.41 -14.86 -2.51
C GLU A 67 44.16 -15.58 -2.01
N GLY A 68 43.64 -16.50 -2.81
CA GLY A 68 42.40 -17.23 -2.55
C GLY A 68 42.47 -18.06 -1.27
N VAL A 69 41.44 -17.96 -0.42
CA VAL A 69 41.27 -18.84 0.73
C VAL A 69 40.69 -20.15 0.22
N GLY A 70 41.57 -21.13 -0.01
CA GLY A 70 41.22 -22.54 -0.01
C GLY A 70 41.33 -23.06 1.42
N ASP A 71 40.34 -23.85 1.83
CA ASP A 71 40.35 -24.60 3.08
C ASP A 71 41.61 -25.48 3.17
N ALA A 72 42.33 -25.39 4.29
CA ALA A 72 43.31 -26.41 4.66
C ALA A 72 43.43 -26.49 6.19
N GLU A 73 42.92 -27.60 6.72
CA GLU A 73 43.20 -28.13 8.04
C GLU A 73 44.69 -28.50 8.18
N GLY A 74 45.24 -28.36 9.39
CA GLY A 74 46.20 -29.31 9.95
C GLY A 74 47.71 -29.03 9.82
N ALA A 75 48.36 -29.17 10.99
CA ALA A 75 49.71 -29.66 11.27
C ALA A 75 50.85 -28.65 11.62
N ASP A 76 51.42 -28.91 12.79
CA ASP A 76 52.63 -28.36 13.41
C ASP A 76 53.92 -28.52 12.57
N ALA A 77 54.87 -27.59 12.71
CA ALA A 77 56.26 -27.88 13.10
C ALA A 77 57.15 -26.62 13.22
N SER A 78 58.08 -26.72 14.17
CA SER A 78 59.18 -25.85 14.62
C SER A 78 60.09 -25.16 13.58
N GLY A 79 60.70 -24.02 14.00
CA GLY A 79 62.14 -23.76 13.75
C GLY A 79 62.57 -22.40 13.19
N VAL A 80 63.05 -21.52 14.09
CA VAL A 80 64.22 -20.59 14.01
C VAL A 80 64.42 -19.62 12.81
N ASP A 81 64.43 -18.33 13.20
CA ASP A 81 65.09 -17.12 12.67
C ASP A 81 65.72 -17.09 11.26
N ALA A 82 65.19 -16.16 10.45
CA ALA A 82 66.02 -15.31 9.59
C ALA A 82 65.36 -13.93 9.40
N ARG A 83 66.08 -12.88 9.82
CA ARG A 83 65.79 -11.46 9.56
C ARG A 83 65.72 -11.19 8.05
N ALA A 84 64.57 -11.41 7.44
CA ALA A 84 64.16 -10.73 6.22
C ALA A 84 63.22 -9.60 6.63
N LYS A 85 63.56 -8.35 6.30
CA LYS A 85 62.60 -7.24 6.29
C LYS A 85 61.49 -7.60 5.30
N ARG A 86 60.47 -8.34 5.75
CA ARG A 86 59.16 -8.37 5.11
C ARG A 86 58.73 -6.92 5.11
N ARG A 87 58.75 -6.27 3.94
CA ARG A 87 57.84 -5.14 3.69
C ARG A 87 56.46 -5.71 3.98
N ARG A 88 55.94 -5.51 5.19
CA ARG A 88 54.52 -5.64 5.42
C ARG A 88 53.93 -4.54 4.53
N ASN A 89 53.39 -4.93 3.39
CA ASN A 89 52.35 -4.15 2.72
C ASN A 89 51.18 -4.11 3.70
N VAL A 90 51.27 -3.24 4.71
CA VAL A 90 50.15 -2.93 5.58
C VAL A 90 49.22 -2.11 4.71
N SER A 91 48.05 -2.67 4.39
CA SER A 91 46.98 -1.93 3.72
C SER A 91 46.72 -0.65 4.53
N LEU A 92 46.63 0.50 3.85
CA LEU A 92 46.28 1.77 4.50
C LEU A 92 44.97 1.64 5.30
N ILE A 93 44.08 0.75 4.87
CA ILE A 93 42.78 0.43 5.46
C ILE A 93 42.57 -1.09 5.31
N GLY A 94 42.13 -1.81 6.35
CA GLY A 94 41.78 -3.24 6.21
C GLY A 94 40.60 -3.40 5.24
N ALA A 95 40.59 -4.47 4.43
CA ALA A 95 39.66 -4.63 3.31
C ALA A 95 38.19 -4.25 3.63
N PRO A 96 37.51 -3.60 2.67
CA PRO A 96 36.24 -4.17 2.25
C PRO A 96 36.11 -4.12 0.72
N ARG A 97 36.14 -5.31 0.12
CA ARG A 97 35.86 -5.57 -1.30
C ARG A 97 34.35 -5.41 -1.48
N SER A 98 33.83 -4.59 -2.41
CA SER A 98 32.39 -4.26 -2.61
C SER A 98 31.37 -5.18 -1.93
N ALA A 99 31.23 -5.06 -0.61
CA ALA A 99 30.55 -6.08 0.19
C ALA A 99 29.50 -5.47 1.06
N VAL A 100 28.37 -6.16 1.08
CA VAL A 100 27.33 -5.97 2.07
C VAL A 100 27.67 -6.89 3.23
N MET A 101 28.06 -6.33 4.38
CA MET A 101 28.42 -7.10 5.57
C MET A 101 27.34 -7.03 6.64
N VAL A 102 26.95 -8.16 7.22
CA VAL A 102 26.14 -8.20 8.46
C VAL A 102 27.05 -8.08 9.69
N ASN A 103 26.52 -7.57 10.82
CA ASN A 103 27.21 -7.56 12.12
C ASN A 103 27.78 -8.96 12.46
N LYS A 104 29.08 -9.04 12.79
CA LYS A 104 29.96 -10.24 12.65
C LYS A 104 30.11 -10.65 11.18
N ARG A 105 31.36 -10.71 10.68
CA ARG A 105 31.81 -10.70 9.28
C ARG A 105 31.11 -11.69 8.30
N ILE A 106 29.81 -11.54 8.06
CA ILE A 106 29.07 -12.30 7.04
C ILE A 106 29.09 -11.48 5.76
N THR A 107 29.77 -11.99 4.73
CA THR A 107 29.86 -11.35 3.42
C THR A 107 28.67 -11.78 2.57
N VAL A 108 27.77 -10.86 2.24
CA VAL A 108 26.56 -11.15 1.43
C VAL A 108 26.85 -11.06 -0.07
N VAL A 109 27.60 -10.05 -0.49
CA VAL A 109 28.01 -9.81 -1.89
C VAL A 109 29.48 -9.46 -1.90
N HIS A 110 30.21 -9.82 -2.94
CA HIS A 110 31.64 -9.52 -3.03
C HIS A 110 32.22 -9.65 -4.44
N ARG A 111 32.92 -8.60 -4.90
CA ARG A 111 33.43 -8.48 -6.28
C ARG A 111 34.56 -9.46 -6.66
N LEU A 112 35.51 -9.77 -5.77
CA LEU A 112 36.61 -10.71 -6.09
C LEU A 112 36.20 -12.20 -6.17
N HIS A 113 34.89 -12.49 -6.15
CA HIS A 113 34.31 -13.81 -6.41
C HIS A 113 33.50 -13.85 -7.71
N GLU A 114 33.70 -12.88 -8.62
CA GLU A 114 33.14 -12.86 -9.99
C GLU A 114 33.74 -13.94 -10.93
N GLY A 115 34.40 -14.96 -10.38
CA GLY A 115 34.60 -16.22 -11.11
C GLY A 115 33.33 -17.06 -11.25
N GLY A 116 32.19 -16.62 -10.67
CA GLY A 116 30.90 -17.31 -10.74
C GLY A 116 29.81 -16.52 -11.48
N GLU A 117 28.85 -17.23 -12.08
CA GLU A 117 27.87 -16.77 -13.10
C GLU A 117 26.83 -15.71 -12.65
N VAL A 118 26.70 -15.37 -11.35
CA VAL A 118 25.55 -14.60 -10.81
C VAL A 118 25.91 -13.16 -10.37
N PRO A 119 25.20 -12.11 -10.85
CA PRO A 119 25.46 -10.70 -10.50
C PRO A 119 25.30 -10.32 -9.02
N ALA A 120 26.01 -9.26 -8.60
CA ALA A 120 25.98 -8.71 -7.24
C ALA A 120 24.58 -8.31 -6.75
N ALA A 121 23.81 -7.61 -7.60
CA ALA A 121 22.44 -7.21 -7.28
C ALA A 121 21.54 -8.43 -7.02
N GLU A 122 21.66 -9.49 -7.83
CA GLU A 122 20.85 -10.71 -7.65
C GLU A 122 21.17 -11.43 -6.34
N LYS A 123 22.45 -11.48 -5.95
CA LYS A 123 22.87 -12.03 -4.65
C LYS A 123 22.29 -11.22 -3.48
N LEU A 124 22.29 -9.89 -3.57
CA LEU A 124 21.66 -9.03 -2.58
C LEU A 124 20.15 -9.29 -2.51
N GLU A 125 19.45 -9.34 -3.63
CA GLU A 125 18.00 -9.59 -3.69
C GLU A 125 17.65 -10.95 -3.07
N LYS A 126 18.41 -12.01 -3.38
CA LYS A 126 18.26 -13.34 -2.75
C LYS A 126 18.47 -13.28 -1.23
N PHE A 127 19.50 -12.59 -0.75
CA PHE A 127 19.71 -12.41 0.68
C PHE A 127 18.56 -11.66 1.36
N MET A 128 18.13 -10.54 0.77
CA MET A 128 17.03 -9.74 1.31
C MET A 128 15.70 -10.48 1.25
N ALA A 129 15.52 -11.38 0.27
CA ALA A 129 14.33 -12.19 0.10
C ALA A 129 14.24 -13.30 1.16
N TYR A 130 15.30 -14.08 1.36
CA TYR A 130 15.20 -15.35 2.11
C TYR A 130 15.95 -15.36 3.45
N HIS A 131 16.98 -14.53 3.63
CA HIS A 131 17.91 -14.66 4.76
C HIS A 131 17.89 -13.47 5.73
N PHE A 132 17.62 -12.25 5.26
CA PHE A 132 17.66 -11.06 6.09
C PHE A 132 16.69 -11.11 7.28
N LEU A 133 15.40 -11.40 7.04
CA LEU A 133 14.40 -11.41 8.12
C LEU A 133 14.62 -12.51 9.14
N PRO A 134 14.85 -13.79 8.76
CA PRO A 134 15.20 -14.83 9.73
C PRO A 134 16.41 -14.45 10.61
N LEU A 135 17.45 -13.88 10.01
CA LEU A 135 18.63 -13.41 10.75
C LEU A 135 18.29 -12.25 11.68
N ALA A 136 17.48 -11.29 11.22
CA ALA A 136 17.02 -10.16 12.04
C ALA A 136 16.20 -10.63 13.26
N LEU A 137 15.36 -11.65 13.09
CA LEU A 137 14.55 -12.26 14.14
C LEU A 137 15.40 -12.99 15.19
N MET A 138 16.47 -13.66 14.75
CA MET A 138 17.30 -14.48 15.64
C MET A 138 18.39 -13.69 16.35
N HIS A 139 18.99 -12.64 15.75
CA HIS A 139 20.27 -12.11 16.23
C HIS A 139 20.23 -11.44 17.62
N ASN A 140 19.07 -10.92 18.06
CA ASN A 140 18.92 -10.33 19.40
C ASN A 140 18.67 -11.41 20.47
N ARG A 141 18.22 -12.61 20.08
CA ARG A 141 18.01 -13.76 20.97
C ARG A 141 19.24 -14.66 21.03
N TYR A 142 19.90 -14.86 19.89
CA TYR A 142 21.07 -15.71 19.70
C TYR A 142 22.23 -14.86 19.17
N PRO A 143 23.03 -14.24 20.07
CA PRO A 143 24.06 -13.28 19.66
C PRO A 143 25.18 -13.88 18.80
N ASP A 144 25.35 -15.20 18.81
CA ASP A 144 26.36 -15.95 18.03
C ASP A 144 25.80 -16.64 16.77
N VAL A 145 24.55 -16.34 16.37
CA VAL A 145 23.94 -16.93 15.18
C VAL A 145 24.71 -16.57 13.90
N SER A 146 25.07 -17.58 13.11
CA SER A 146 25.58 -17.45 11.75
C SER A 146 24.47 -17.75 10.72
N LEU A 147 24.70 -17.41 9.45
CA LEU A 147 23.72 -17.71 8.39
C LEU A 147 23.40 -19.20 8.26
N SER A 148 24.39 -20.08 8.47
CA SER A 148 24.20 -21.53 8.42
C SER A 148 23.38 -22.08 9.59
N ASP A 149 23.23 -21.31 10.67
CA ASP A 149 22.48 -21.74 11.86
C ASP A 149 20.98 -21.42 11.78
N VAL A 150 20.55 -20.66 10.76
CA VAL A 150 19.16 -20.24 10.59
C VAL A 150 18.35 -21.40 10.00
N PRO A 151 17.39 -22.00 10.75
CA PRO A 151 16.75 -23.25 10.33
C PRO A 151 15.49 -23.04 9.49
N PHE A 152 15.14 -21.79 9.14
CA PHE A 152 13.89 -21.46 8.45
C PHE A 152 14.05 -20.28 7.48
N VAL A 153 13.11 -20.16 6.56
CA VAL A 153 12.98 -19.02 5.65
C VAL A 153 11.76 -18.19 6.05
N LEU A 154 11.91 -16.86 6.03
CA LEU A 154 10.82 -15.90 6.17
C LEU A 154 10.90 -14.90 5.02
N ARG A 155 10.02 -15.09 4.05
CA ARG A 155 9.90 -14.23 2.87
C ARG A 155 8.74 -13.27 3.07
N HIS A 156 9.00 -11.97 2.93
CA HIS A 156 7.99 -10.91 3.02
C HIS A 156 7.71 -10.33 1.63
N TYR A 157 6.44 -10.38 1.20
CA TYR A 157 5.98 -9.82 -0.06
C TYR A 157 5.17 -8.56 0.21
N VAL A 158 5.57 -7.45 -0.40
CA VAL A 158 4.93 -6.14 -0.25
C VAL A 158 4.33 -5.71 -1.58
N HIS A 159 3.03 -5.42 -1.57
CA HIS A 159 2.36 -4.76 -2.68
C HIS A 159 2.26 -3.25 -2.39
N GLU A 160 3.22 -2.47 -2.89
CA GLU A 160 3.37 -1.04 -2.53
C GLU A 160 2.18 -0.17 -2.95
N ALA A 161 1.47 -0.56 -4.01
CA ALA A 161 0.34 0.19 -4.55
C ALA A 161 -0.90 0.13 -3.65
N THR A 162 -1.15 -1.03 -3.04
CA THR A 162 -2.26 -1.27 -2.09
C THR A 162 -1.80 -1.14 -0.64
N ARG A 163 -0.49 -1.14 -0.39
CA ARG A 163 0.12 -1.18 0.94
C ARG A 163 -0.33 -2.40 1.75
N THR A 164 -0.32 -3.56 1.10
CA THR A 164 -0.57 -4.84 1.75
C THR A 164 0.69 -5.69 1.79
N ALA A 165 0.76 -6.57 2.80
CA ALA A 165 1.86 -7.49 3.04
C ALA A 165 1.33 -8.92 3.18
N SER A 166 2.17 -9.86 2.78
CA SER A 166 1.96 -11.30 2.94
C SER A 166 3.30 -11.97 3.22
N PHE A 167 3.28 -13.18 3.76
CA PHE A 167 4.49 -13.86 4.20
C PHE A 167 4.50 -15.33 3.80
N LEU A 168 5.68 -15.85 3.45
CA LEU A 168 5.95 -17.28 3.40
C LEU A 168 6.91 -17.62 4.54
N VAL A 169 6.48 -18.53 5.41
CA VAL A 169 7.31 -19.17 6.43
C VAL A 169 7.58 -20.59 5.96
N ALA A 170 8.85 -20.98 5.85
CA ALA A 170 9.20 -22.32 5.38
C ALA A 170 10.27 -22.97 6.26
N ASP A 171 10.15 -24.28 6.44
CA ASP A 171 11.16 -25.16 7.03
C ASP A 171 11.81 -25.97 5.89
N PRO A 172 13.03 -25.59 5.45
CA PRO A 172 13.71 -26.27 4.36
C PRO A 172 14.09 -27.73 4.68
N PHE A 173 14.24 -28.08 5.96
CA PHE A 173 14.60 -29.44 6.37
C PHE A 173 13.41 -30.38 6.24
N TYR A 174 12.24 -29.98 6.74
CA TYR A 174 10.99 -30.75 6.61
C TYR A 174 10.30 -30.56 5.25
N LYS A 175 10.80 -29.64 4.42
CA LYS A 175 10.23 -29.26 3.13
C LYS A 175 8.77 -28.83 3.24
N THR A 176 8.44 -28.03 4.25
CA THR A 176 7.09 -27.52 4.52
C THR A 176 7.06 -26.00 4.47
N GLY A 177 5.94 -25.45 4.02
CA GLY A 177 5.72 -24.01 3.93
C GLY A 177 4.32 -23.61 4.37
N VAL A 178 4.19 -22.40 4.91
CA VAL A 178 2.92 -21.76 5.26
C VAL A 178 2.90 -20.36 4.69
N ILE A 179 1.77 -19.98 4.07
CA ILE A 179 1.56 -18.63 3.53
C ILE A 179 0.59 -17.88 4.44
N ILE A 180 0.91 -16.64 4.80
CA ILE A 180 0.09 -15.76 5.64
C ILE A 180 -0.39 -14.58 4.79
N ASP A 181 -1.71 -14.32 4.83
CA ASP A 181 -2.40 -13.23 4.12
C ASP A 181 -2.10 -13.16 2.61
N PRO A 182 -2.35 -14.24 1.84
CA PRO A 182 -1.98 -14.32 0.43
C PRO A 182 -2.67 -13.24 -0.44
N GLN A 183 -1.91 -12.63 -1.33
CA GLN A 183 -2.39 -11.75 -2.40
C GLN A 183 -3.08 -12.57 -3.49
N ALA A 184 -4.02 -11.96 -4.23
CA ALA A 184 -4.78 -12.66 -5.27
C ALA A 184 -3.90 -13.28 -6.38
N ASP A 185 -2.82 -12.59 -6.78
CA ASP A 185 -1.82 -13.18 -7.67
C ASP A 185 -0.91 -14.11 -6.86
N VAL A 186 -1.14 -15.41 -6.99
CA VAL A 186 -0.41 -16.43 -6.24
C VAL A 186 0.89 -16.89 -6.91
N SER A 187 1.21 -16.36 -8.10
CA SER A 187 2.35 -16.83 -8.91
C SER A 187 3.69 -16.68 -8.19
N CYS A 188 3.87 -15.61 -7.41
CA CYS A 188 5.09 -15.38 -6.64
C CYS A 188 5.27 -16.43 -5.54
N TYR A 189 4.18 -16.87 -4.90
CA TYR A 189 4.23 -17.92 -3.90
C TYR A 189 4.56 -19.26 -4.53
N GLU A 190 3.91 -19.62 -5.64
CA GLU A 190 4.20 -20.87 -6.36
C GLU A 190 5.66 -20.95 -6.81
N ALA A 191 6.22 -19.83 -7.30
CA ALA A 191 7.62 -19.74 -7.68
C ALA A 191 8.56 -19.95 -6.48
N ASP A 192 8.29 -19.31 -5.34
CA ASP A 192 9.11 -19.44 -4.13
C ASP A 192 8.96 -20.83 -3.48
N LEU A 193 7.75 -21.43 -3.47
CA LEU A 193 7.52 -22.81 -3.01
C LEU A 193 8.33 -23.80 -3.85
N ALA A 194 8.33 -23.65 -5.18
CA ALA A 194 9.11 -24.50 -6.08
C ALA A 194 10.62 -24.28 -5.92
N PHE A 195 11.07 -23.02 -5.84
CA PHE A 195 12.49 -22.68 -5.66
C PHE A 195 13.07 -23.24 -4.36
N LEU A 196 12.29 -23.20 -3.28
CA LEU A 196 12.68 -23.72 -1.97
C LEU A 196 12.43 -25.23 -1.82
N GLU A 197 11.83 -25.88 -2.83
CA GLU A 197 11.39 -27.28 -2.81
C GLU A 197 10.50 -27.63 -1.60
N VAL A 198 9.62 -26.71 -1.20
CA VAL A 198 8.73 -26.92 -0.04
C VAL A 198 7.29 -27.10 -0.47
N ARG A 199 6.56 -27.95 0.26
CA ARG A 199 5.13 -28.17 0.08
C ARG A 199 4.34 -27.22 0.97
N LEU A 200 3.34 -26.56 0.40
CA LEU A 200 2.39 -25.77 1.18
C LEU A 200 1.54 -26.69 2.07
N ILE A 201 1.61 -26.49 3.38
CA ILE A 201 0.84 -27.28 4.36
C ILE A 201 -0.32 -26.49 4.98
N ALA A 202 -0.25 -25.16 4.96
CA ALA A 202 -1.31 -24.31 5.45
C ALA A 202 -1.32 -22.92 4.79
N VAL A 203 -2.49 -22.32 4.77
CA VAL A 203 -2.72 -20.91 4.45
C VAL A 203 -3.36 -20.27 5.69
N VAL A 204 -2.75 -19.21 6.20
CA VAL A 204 -3.26 -18.45 7.35
C VAL A 204 -3.82 -17.13 6.85
N VAL A 205 -5.01 -16.77 7.32
CA VAL A 205 -5.63 -15.48 7.04
C VAL A 205 -5.91 -14.76 8.36
N THR A 206 -5.26 -13.61 8.56
CA THR A 206 -5.34 -12.84 9.80
C THR A 206 -6.69 -12.15 9.97
N HIS A 207 -7.31 -11.70 8.88
CA HIS A 207 -8.62 -11.07 8.85
C HIS A 207 -9.17 -11.11 7.42
N CYS A 208 -10.48 -10.92 7.25
CA CYS A 208 -11.05 -10.79 5.92
C CYS A 208 -10.72 -9.41 5.35
N PHE A 209 -9.87 -9.35 4.32
CA PHE A 209 -9.50 -8.07 3.70
C PHE A 209 -10.74 -7.43 3.07
N VAL A 210 -10.80 -6.11 3.19
CA VAL A 210 -11.90 -5.27 2.70
C VAL A 210 -11.46 -4.39 1.54
N ASP A 211 -10.16 -4.23 1.34
CA ASP A 211 -9.55 -3.32 0.37
C ASP A 211 -8.99 -4.06 -0.84
N ILE A 212 -8.63 -5.34 -0.72
CA ILE A 212 -8.23 -6.17 -1.87
C ILE A 212 -8.77 -7.60 -1.80
N ALA A 213 -8.94 -8.21 -2.97
CA ALA A 213 -9.20 -9.62 -3.12
C ALA A 213 -7.98 -10.44 -2.65
N MET A 214 -8.26 -11.53 -1.95
CA MET A 214 -7.25 -12.42 -1.35
C MET A 214 -7.02 -13.66 -2.22
N GLY A 215 -5.83 -14.25 -2.10
CA GLY A 215 -5.42 -15.43 -2.86
C GLY A 215 -5.62 -16.77 -2.16
N HIS A 216 -6.28 -16.82 -1.00
CA HIS A 216 -6.42 -18.05 -0.21
C HIS A 216 -7.20 -19.13 -0.97
N ALA A 217 -8.27 -18.76 -1.68
CA ALA A 217 -9.02 -19.69 -2.52
C ALA A 217 -8.14 -20.32 -3.61
N ALA A 218 -7.38 -19.49 -4.33
CA ALA A 218 -6.50 -19.95 -5.42
C ALA A 218 -5.36 -20.85 -4.92
N LEU A 219 -4.79 -20.56 -3.74
CA LEU A 219 -3.79 -21.44 -3.12
C LEU A 219 -4.37 -22.77 -2.66
N LEU A 220 -5.56 -22.78 -2.04
CA LEU A 220 -6.22 -24.02 -1.59
C LEU A 220 -6.67 -24.89 -2.77
N GLU A 221 -7.07 -24.28 -3.89
CA GLU A 221 -7.37 -25.01 -5.12
C GLU A 221 -6.12 -25.69 -5.69
N ARG A 222 -4.97 -25.01 -5.71
CA ARG A 222 -3.69 -25.55 -6.18
C ARG A 222 -3.07 -26.56 -5.22
N HIS A 223 -3.30 -26.39 -3.92
CA HIS A 223 -2.78 -27.24 -2.85
C HIS A 223 -3.93 -27.76 -1.98
N PRO A 224 -4.76 -28.72 -2.45
CA PRO A 224 -5.92 -29.21 -1.70
C PRO A 224 -5.59 -29.88 -0.36
N GLY A 225 -4.33 -30.25 -0.14
CA GLY A 225 -3.84 -30.78 1.13
C GLY A 225 -3.39 -29.72 2.15
N ALA A 226 -3.44 -28.44 1.79
CA ALA A 226 -3.13 -27.35 2.71
C ALA A 226 -4.35 -26.99 3.57
N GLU A 227 -4.14 -26.80 4.87
CA GLU A 227 -5.19 -26.39 5.80
C GLU A 227 -5.41 -24.87 5.75
N LEU A 228 -6.67 -24.42 5.86
CA LEU A 228 -6.99 -23.00 6.02
C LEU A 228 -7.14 -22.65 7.51
N LEU A 229 -6.26 -21.78 8.02
CA LEU A 229 -6.33 -21.24 9.37
C LEU A 229 -6.88 -19.81 9.30
N SER A 230 -8.11 -19.62 9.79
CA SER A 230 -8.76 -18.30 9.90
C SER A 230 -9.47 -18.18 11.25
N GLY A 231 -9.74 -16.95 11.68
CA GLY A 231 -10.40 -16.71 12.96
C GLY A 231 -11.91 -16.91 12.87
N THR A 232 -12.53 -17.36 13.95
CA THR A 232 -13.98 -17.40 14.06
C THR A 232 -14.47 -16.04 14.58
N PRO A 233 -15.50 -15.42 13.98
CA PRO A 233 -16.07 -14.17 14.46
C PRO A 233 -16.46 -14.28 15.93
N TRP A 234 -16.00 -13.32 16.73
CA TRP A 234 -16.41 -13.19 18.12
C TRP A 234 -17.93 -12.97 18.23
N ASP A 235 -18.53 -13.76 19.12
CA ASP A 235 -19.95 -13.70 19.46
C ASP A 235 -20.06 -13.39 20.96
N PRO A 236 -20.70 -12.29 21.38
CA PRO A 236 -20.84 -11.92 22.79
C PRO A 236 -21.62 -12.96 23.62
N VAL A 237 -22.42 -13.82 22.97
CA VAL A 237 -23.26 -14.81 23.65
C VAL A 237 -22.52 -16.14 23.84
N LYS A 238 -21.46 -16.41 23.07
CA LYS A 238 -20.69 -17.66 23.14
C LYS A 238 -19.37 -17.45 23.91
N CYS A 239 -18.99 -18.42 24.73
CA CYS A 239 -17.64 -18.46 25.29
C CYS A 239 -16.63 -18.69 24.14
N VAL A 240 -15.72 -17.75 23.94
CA VAL A 240 -14.69 -17.84 22.90
C VAL A 240 -13.48 -18.58 23.45
N SER A 241 -12.95 -19.52 22.67
CA SER A 241 -11.67 -20.17 22.97
C SER A 241 -10.57 -19.11 23.11
N GLU A 242 -9.77 -19.20 24.18
CA GLU A 242 -8.59 -18.36 24.37
C GLU A 242 -7.51 -18.66 23.31
N ASN A 243 -7.47 -19.89 22.81
CA ASN A 243 -6.51 -20.37 21.82
C ASN A 243 -7.14 -20.45 20.43
N GLY A 244 -6.45 -19.91 19.42
CA GLY A 244 -6.81 -20.05 18.01
C GLY A 244 -6.15 -21.26 17.35
N PRO A 245 -6.31 -21.43 16.03
CA PRO A 245 -5.70 -22.54 15.29
C PRO A 245 -4.16 -22.45 15.30
N SER A 246 -3.49 -23.59 15.17
CA SER A 246 -2.02 -23.64 15.13
C SER A 246 -1.57 -24.66 14.10
N VAL A 247 -0.38 -24.45 13.52
CA VAL A 247 0.22 -25.36 12.55
C VAL A 247 1.69 -25.57 12.88
N GLN A 248 2.11 -26.84 12.89
CA GLN A 248 3.50 -27.24 13.07
C GLN A 248 4.16 -27.43 11.70
N LEU A 249 5.24 -26.70 11.42
CA LEU A 249 5.97 -26.82 10.14
C LEU A 249 7.04 -27.91 10.23
N GLY A 250 7.71 -28.02 11.37
CA GLY A 250 8.74 -29.01 11.66
C GLY A 250 8.83 -29.25 13.17
N THR A 251 9.80 -30.03 13.66
CA THR A 251 9.90 -30.29 15.12
C THR A 251 10.12 -29.05 15.98
N ARG A 252 10.71 -27.99 15.40
CA ARG A 252 11.08 -26.76 16.10
C ARG A 252 10.26 -25.55 15.67
N LEU A 253 9.71 -25.55 14.46
CA LEU A 253 9.05 -24.38 13.86
C LEU A 253 7.53 -24.52 13.92
N GLN A 254 6.87 -23.55 14.57
CA GLN A 254 5.42 -23.55 14.75
C GLN A 254 4.83 -22.15 14.53
N LEU A 255 3.62 -22.11 13.97
CA LEU A 255 2.76 -20.92 14.01
C LEU A 255 1.57 -21.15 14.94
N ARG A 256 1.30 -20.18 15.81
CA ARG A 256 0.13 -20.20 16.72
C ARG A 256 -0.73 -18.97 16.47
N CYS A 257 -2.02 -19.15 16.22
CA CYS A 257 -2.94 -18.04 16.03
C CYS A 257 -3.62 -17.70 17.35
N VAL A 258 -3.72 -16.40 17.63
CA VAL A 258 -4.36 -15.83 18.81
C VAL A 258 -5.53 -14.98 18.32
N PRO A 259 -6.79 -15.30 18.67
CA PRO A 259 -7.91 -14.47 18.26
C PRO A 259 -7.83 -13.11 18.95
N VAL A 260 -7.91 -12.03 18.18
CA VAL A 260 -7.92 -10.65 18.67
C VAL A 260 -9.02 -9.86 17.94
N PRO A 261 -10.31 -10.12 18.27
CA PRO A 261 -11.43 -9.37 17.71
C PRO A 261 -11.21 -7.88 17.92
N SER A 262 -10.98 -7.13 16.84
CA SER A 262 -10.52 -5.74 16.93
C SER A 262 -10.98 -4.92 15.74
N PHE A 263 -10.32 -5.04 14.58
CA PHE A 263 -10.76 -4.39 13.35
C PHE A 263 -12.08 -4.95 12.84
N SER A 264 -12.16 -6.28 12.89
CA SER A 264 -13.33 -7.10 12.61
C SER A 264 -13.37 -8.24 13.65
N PRO A 265 -14.54 -8.85 13.90
CA PRO A 265 -14.72 -9.80 15.00
C PRO A 265 -13.91 -11.09 14.86
N GLU A 266 -13.44 -11.41 13.65
CA GLU A 266 -12.68 -12.62 13.30
C GLU A 266 -11.16 -12.43 13.27
N CYS A 267 -10.67 -11.21 13.55
CA CYS A 267 -9.25 -10.91 13.50
C CYS A 267 -8.39 -11.86 14.35
N LEU A 268 -7.23 -12.23 13.81
CA LEU A 268 -6.19 -13.04 14.43
C LEU A 268 -4.85 -12.29 14.44
N VAL A 269 -4.02 -12.66 15.41
CA VAL A 269 -2.57 -12.42 15.40
C VAL A 269 -1.85 -13.76 15.32
N VAL A 270 -0.80 -13.86 14.51
CA VAL A 270 -0.03 -15.10 14.33
C VAL A 270 1.34 -14.96 14.98
N GLU A 271 1.62 -15.84 15.94
CA GLU A 271 2.92 -15.95 16.59
C GLU A 271 3.81 -16.93 15.82
N LEU A 272 5.05 -16.52 15.53
CA LEU A 272 6.10 -17.38 14.99
C LEU A 272 7.01 -17.87 16.11
N HIS A 273 7.03 -19.18 16.34
CA HIS A 273 7.83 -19.82 17.38
C HIS A 273 8.93 -20.70 16.77
N LEU A 274 10.13 -20.58 17.32
CA LEU A 274 11.23 -21.51 17.15
C LEU A 274 11.58 -22.12 18.51
N ASP A 275 11.41 -23.43 18.63
CA ASP A 275 11.42 -24.15 19.90
C ASP A 275 10.39 -23.55 20.87
N THR A 276 10.84 -23.01 21.99
CA THR A 276 10.01 -22.30 22.98
C THR A 276 10.07 -20.77 22.82
N SER A 277 10.87 -20.25 21.87
CA SER A 277 11.09 -18.82 21.70
C SER A 277 10.19 -18.25 20.61
N MET A 278 9.37 -17.26 20.97
CA MET A 278 8.64 -16.45 20.00
C MET A 278 9.60 -15.46 19.33
N LEU A 279 9.69 -15.49 18.01
CA LEU A 279 10.60 -14.62 17.24
C LEU A 279 9.87 -13.49 16.52
N GLY A 280 8.64 -13.75 16.06
CA GLY A 280 7.88 -12.79 15.25
C GLY A 280 6.39 -12.82 15.54
N LEU A 281 5.72 -11.70 15.23
CA LEU A 281 4.29 -11.51 15.42
C LEU A 281 3.68 -10.89 14.16
N PHE A 282 2.87 -11.65 13.43
CA PHE A 282 2.11 -11.15 12.29
C PHE A 282 0.77 -10.64 12.79
N THR A 283 0.60 -9.32 12.80
CA THR A 283 -0.46 -8.67 13.58
C THR A 283 -1.73 -8.38 12.80
N GLY A 284 -1.78 -8.72 11.51
CA GLY A 284 -2.94 -8.38 10.68
C GLY A 284 -3.19 -6.87 10.73
N THR A 285 -4.38 -6.47 11.15
CA THR A 285 -4.78 -5.09 11.43
C THR A 285 -4.82 -4.77 12.92
N ALA A 286 -4.56 -5.74 13.80
CA ALA A 286 -4.69 -5.63 15.26
C ALA A 286 -3.62 -4.73 15.91
N LEU A 287 -2.44 -4.62 15.31
CA LEU A 287 -1.37 -3.75 15.78
C LEU A 287 -0.51 -3.28 14.59
N SER A 288 -0.19 -1.98 14.59
CA SER A 288 0.66 -1.34 13.60
C SER A 288 1.74 -0.50 14.32
N THR A 289 2.66 0.15 13.61
CA THR A 289 3.77 0.87 14.28
C THR A 289 3.34 2.14 15.01
N ASP A 290 2.32 2.83 14.52
CA ASP A 290 1.87 4.12 15.06
C ASP A 290 0.34 4.31 15.04
N ALA A 291 -0.42 3.24 14.80
CA ALA A 291 -1.87 3.25 14.85
C ALA A 291 -2.46 2.02 15.58
N VAL A 292 -3.56 2.25 16.30
CA VAL A 292 -4.42 1.17 16.82
C VAL A 292 -5.51 0.83 15.80
N PRO A 293 -6.11 -0.38 15.87
CA PRO A 293 -7.17 -0.80 14.96
C PRO A 293 -8.34 0.19 14.95
N ARG A 294 -9.09 0.21 13.85
CA ARG A 294 -10.38 0.89 13.77
C ARG A 294 -11.49 -0.13 13.91
N ASP A 295 -12.62 0.23 14.48
CA ASP A 295 -13.75 -0.68 14.73
C ASP A 295 -14.86 -0.56 13.67
N GLU A 296 -14.72 0.27 12.63
CA GLU A 296 -15.87 0.61 11.78
C GLU A 296 -16.37 -0.57 10.93
N PHE A 297 -15.60 -1.65 10.75
CA PHE A 297 -16.04 -2.86 10.06
C PHE A 297 -16.55 -3.96 10.99
N PHE A 298 -16.42 -3.77 12.30
CA PHE A 298 -16.79 -4.77 13.29
C PHE A 298 -18.29 -5.10 13.23
N ALA A 299 -19.14 -4.08 13.19
CA ALA A 299 -20.60 -4.22 13.16
C ALA A 299 -21.16 -4.64 11.78
N GLU A 300 -20.36 -4.57 10.72
CA GLU A 300 -20.77 -4.93 9.37
C GLU A 300 -20.41 -6.38 8.99
N PHE A 301 -19.65 -7.05 9.85
CA PHE A 301 -19.19 -8.40 9.56
C PHE A 301 -20.38 -9.38 9.61
N PRO A 302 -20.56 -10.26 8.61
CA PRO A 302 -21.63 -11.23 8.63
C PRO A 302 -21.35 -12.30 9.69
N VAL A 303 -22.11 -12.26 10.79
CA VAL A 303 -22.06 -13.28 11.84
C VAL A 303 -23.05 -14.41 11.49
N PRO A 304 -22.69 -15.70 11.71
CA PRO A 304 -23.62 -16.83 11.51
C PRO A 304 -24.93 -16.63 12.28
N HIS A 305 -26.07 -16.89 11.63
CA HIS A 305 -27.40 -16.63 12.19
C HIS A 305 -27.62 -17.32 13.54
N VAL A 306 -28.02 -16.54 14.54
CA VAL A 306 -28.81 -17.02 15.68
C VAL A 306 -30.26 -16.64 15.39
N PRO A 307 -31.25 -17.56 15.46
CA PRO A 307 -32.65 -17.20 15.41
C PRO A 307 -32.99 -16.44 16.70
N SER A 308 -32.98 -15.12 16.65
CA SER A 308 -33.48 -14.25 17.71
C SER A 308 -34.40 -13.21 17.08
N GLU A 309 -35.59 -13.07 17.64
CA GLU A 309 -36.56 -12.01 17.34
C GLU A 309 -36.01 -10.67 17.83
N MET A 310 -35.03 -10.10 17.12
CA MET A 310 -34.67 -8.68 17.12
C MET A 310 -33.40 -8.52 16.30
N ASP A 311 -33.55 -8.00 15.09
CA ASP A 311 -32.46 -7.67 14.16
C ASP A 311 -31.74 -6.38 14.62
N GLN A 312 -31.26 -6.37 15.87
CA GLN A 312 -30.51 -5.25 16.42
C GLN A 312 -29.02 -5.48 16.17
N GLN A 313 -28.47 -4.76 15.20
CA GLN A 313 -27.01 -4.58 15.11
C GLN A 313 -26.50 -4.10 16.48
N PRO A 314 -25.42 -4.69 17.03
CA PRO A 314 -24.84 -4.21 18.26
C PRO A 314 -24.43 -2.73 18.08
N PRO A 315 -24.73 -1.86 19.04
CA PRO A 315 -24.39 -0.45 18.93
C PRO A 315 -22.86 -0.29 18.78
N PRO A 316 -22.36 0.71 18.02
CA PRO A 316 -20.92 0.91 17.79
C PRO A 316 -20.08 1.01 19.08
N LEU A 317 -20.68 1.46 20.18
CA LEU A 317 -20.05 1.48 21.51
C LEU A 317 -19.62 0.07 21.96
N LEU A 318 -20.46 -0.94 21.76
CA LEU A 318 -20.16 -2.32 22.14
C LEU A 318 -18.99 -2.90 21.34
N ALA A 319 -18.90 -2.57 20.05
CA ALA A 319 -17.80 -3.03 19.19
C ALA A 319 -16.46 -2.42 19.60
N ALA A 320 -16.42 -1.11 19.85
CA ALA A 320 -15.20 -0.43 20.29
C ALA A 320 -14.73 -0.91 21.67
N GLU A 321 -15.66 -1.14 22.61
CA GLU A 321 -15.36 -1.71 23.93
C GLU A 321 -14.83 -3.13 23.83
N ALA A 322 -15.46 -3.99 23.01
CA ALA A 322 -14.98 -5.34 22.76
C ALA A 322 -13.57 -5.33 22.16
N ALA A 323 -13.35 -4.52 21.12
CA ALA A 323 -12.05 -4.36 20.47
C ALA A 323 -10.98 -3.90 21.47
N GLN A 324 -11.26 -2.87 22.26
CA GLN A 324 -10.33 -2.36 23.27
C GLN A 324 -10.00 -3.43 24.30
N ARG A 325 -10.99 -4.17 24.81
CA ARG A 325 -10.78 -5.25 25.78
C ARG A 325 -9.83 -6.30 25.22
N PHE A 326 -10.10 -6.81 24.02
CA PHE A 326 -9.24 -7.83 23.40
C PHE A 326 -7.84 -7.32 23.09
N LEU A 327 -7.70 -6.06 22.67
CA LEU A 327 -6.38 -5.45 22.46
C LEU A 327 -5.62 -5.32 23.78
N LYS A 328 -6.30 -4.93 24.87
CA LYS A 328 -5.67 -4.83 26.19
C LYS A 328 -5.21 -6.20 26.67
N GLU A 329 -6.10 -7.18 26.72
CA GLU A 329 -5.82 -8.52 27.27
C GLU A 329 -4.83 -9.30 26.39
N ARG A 330 -5.03 -9.30 25.06
CA ARG A 330 -4.35 -10.22 24.14
C ARG A 330 -3.19 -9.60 23.36
N ILE A 331 -3.06 -8.28 23.36
CA ILE A 331 -1.88 -7.59 22.79
C ILE A 331 -1.04 -6.93 23.88
N TRP A 332 -1.65 -6.03 24.66
CA TRP A 332 -0.90 -5.21 25.62
C TRP A 332 -0.38 -6.03 26.79
N GLU A 333 -1.27 -6.69 27.54
CA GLU A 333 -0.91 -7.51 28.69
C GLU A 333 -0.08 -8.72 28.24
N LYS A 334 -0.45 -9.39 27.15
CA LYS A 334 0.29 -10.56 26.67
C LYS A 334 1.71 -10.26 26.14
N TYR A 335 1.90 -9.21 25.33
CA TYR A 335 3.17 -8.99 24.62
C TYR A 335 3.97 -7.78 25.10
N PHE A 336 3.30 -6.69 25.49
CA PHE A 336 3.99 -5.49 25.95
C PHE A 336 4.34 -5.57 27.42
N PHE A 337 3.45 -6.04 28.27
CA PHE A 337 3.71 -6.14 29.71
C PHE A 337 3.22 -7.48 30.24
N PRO A 338 3.82 -8.61 29.79
CA PRO A 338 3.46 -9.93 30.27
C PRO A 338 3.60 -10.02 31.78
N ASP A 339 2.60 -10.62 32.42
CA ASP A 339 2.66 -10.94 33.85
C ASP A 339 3.87 -11.81 34.17
N ALA A 340 4.43 -11.62 35.37
CA ALA A 340 5.62 -12.34 35.82
C ALA A 340 5.44 -13.87 35.92
N SER A 341 4.20 -14.36 35.81
CA SER A 341 3.82 -15.77 35.78
C SER A 341 3.80 -16.40 34.37
N THR A 342 4.01 -15.61 33.31
CA THR A 342 4.02 -16.11 31.92
C THR A 342 5.24 -16.98 31.62
N GLU A 343 5.11 -17.93 30.69
CA GLU A 343 6.14 -18.93 30.31
C GLU A 343 7.44 -18.35 29.71
N TYR A 344 7.54 -17.03 29.55
CA TYR A 344 8.68 -16.41 28.90
C TYR A 344 9.82 -16.13 29.89
N GLU A 345 10.96 -16.78 29.68
CA GLU A 345 12.18 -16.53 30.46
C GLU A 345 12.73 -15.09 30.35
N GLN A 346 12.37 -14.36 29.30
CA GLN A 346 12.84 -12.99 29.01
C GLN A 346 11.72 -12.10 28.46
N PRO A 347 11.82 -10.76 28.63
CA PRO A 347 10.90 -9.81 28.02
C PRO A 347 10.85 -9.97 26.50
N LEU A 348 9.65 -9.92 25.92
CA LEU A 348 9.39 -10.07 24.47
C LEU A 348 9.82 -8.86 23.62
N ASP A 349 10.62 -7.96 24.17
CA ASP A 349 11.07 -6.74 23.50
C ASP A 349 11.86 -7.01 22.20
N TYR A 350 12.46 -8.19 22.05
CA TYR A 350 13.18 -8.62 20.84
C TYR A 350 12.26 -9.16 19.73
N VAL A 351 10.99 -9.44 20.02
CA VAL A 351 10.05 -9.96 19.03
C VAL A 351 9.80 -8.89 17.97
N VAL A 352 9.84 -9.30 16.70
CA VAL A 352 9.58 -8.41 15.56
C VAL A 352 8.11 -8.47 15.16
N VAL A 353 7.47 -7.32 15.08
CA VAL A 353 6.06 -7.16 14.67
C VAL A 353 5.98 -6.90 13.18
N PHE A 354 5.05 -7.57 12.50
CA PHE A 354 4.77 -7.48 11.07
C PHE A 354 3.27 -7.21 10.82
N PRO A 355 2.88 -5.96 10.49
CA PRO A 355 1.51 -5.66 10.12
C PRO A 355 1.19 -6.19 8.71
N SER A 356 -0.09 -6.50 8.45
CA SER A 356 -0.58 -6.85 7.11
C SER A 356 -0.68 -5.64 6.17
N HIS A 357 -0.62 -4.42 6.72
CA HIS A 357 -0.72 -3.18 5.97
C HIS A 357 0.37 -2.20 6.36
N GLY A 358 0.86 -1.45 5.39
CA GLY A 358 1.91 -0.45 5.58
C GLY A 358 1.38 0.96 5.77
N GLY A 359 2.32 1.90 5.89
CA GLY A 359 2.02 3.33 6.02
C GLY A 359 1.10 3.87 4.92
N TYR A 360 0.23 4.78 5.34
CA TYR A 360 -0.81 5.43 4.55
C TYR A 360 -1.83 4.45 3.95
N SER A 361 -2.03 3.27 4.56
CA SER A 361 -3.22 2.45 4.28
C SER A 361 -4.44 3.06 4.99
N ASN A 362 -5.57 3.09 4.30
CA ASN A 362 -6.83 3.56 4.89
C ASN A 362 -7.35 2.59 5.96
N VAL A 363 -7.06 1.30 5.82
CA VAL A 363 -7.51 0.23 6.73
C VAL A 363 -6.93 0.43 8.13
N THR A 364 -5.64 0.74 8.24
CA THR A 364 -4.95 0.87 9.54
C THR A 364 -4.75 2.30 10.01
N HIS A 365 -4.69 3.27 9.09
CA HIS A 365 -4.29 4.65 9.38
C HIS A 365 -2.89 4.77 10.00
N GLN A 366 -2.02 3.77 9.78
CA GLN A 366 -0.59 3.84 10.05
C GLN A 366 0.00 4.98 9.21
N LEU A 367 0.83 5.86 9.77
CA LEU A 367 1.50 6.93 9.00
C LEU A 367 2.93 6.57 8.69
N ASP A 368 3.63 5.97 9.66
CA ASP A 368 4.98 5.47 9.46
C ASP A 368 5.06 4.44 8.32
N LEU A 369 6.16 4.47 7.58
CA LEU A 369 6.40 3.57 6.43
C LEU A 369 7.02 2.21 6.85
N TYR A 370 7.14 1.96 8.15
CA TYR A 370 7.77 0.77 8.67
C TYR A 370 6.89 -0.46 8.49
N TRP A 371 7.50 -1.54 8.02
CA TRP A 371 6.86 -2.86 7.85
C TRP A 371 7.32 -3.87 8.89
N ALA A 372 8.32 -3.51 9.70
CA ALA A 372 8.81 -4.35 10.78
C ALA A 372 9.41 -3.47 11.88
N ALA A 373 9.08 -3.79 13.13
CA ALA A 373 9.66 -3.13 14.30
C ALA A 373 9.72 -4.09 15.49
N HIS A 374 10.73 -3.96 16.35
CA HIS A 374 10.74 -4.72 17.60
C HIS A 374 9.66 -4.19 18.54
N ILE A 375 9.05 -5.05 19.36
CA ILE A 375 8.16 -4.63 20.46
C ILE A 375 8.86 -3.60 21.36
N GLY A 376 10.16 -3.82 21.64
CA GLY A 376 10.98 -2.89 22.41
C GLY A 376 11.10 -1.51 21.74
N ASP A 377 11.12 -1.43 20.41
CA ASP A 377 11.13 -0.15 19.69
C ASP A 377 9.78 0.56 19.82
N LEU A 378 8.66 -0.16 19.66
CA LEU A 378 7.31 0.38 19.85
C LEU A 378 7.11 0.94 21.26
N LYS A 379 7.69 0.29 22.29
CA LYS A 379 7.72 0.79 23.68
C LYS A 379 8.57 2.04 23.88
N ARG A 380 9.53 2.34 22.99
CA ARG A 380 10.44 3.48 23.12
C ARG A 380 9.98 4.67 22.27
N MET A 381 9.46 4.41 21.09
CA MET A 381 9.02 5.42 20.14
C MET A 381 7.84 6.19 20.72
N LYS A 382 8.00 7.52 20.82
CA LYS A 382 6.99 8.40 21.45
C LYS A 382 5.64 8.32 20.73
N HIS A 383 5.64 8.34 19.41
CA HIS A 383 4.41 8.27 18.61
C HIS A 383 3.69 6.94 18.83
N SER A 384 4.41 5.80 18.77
CA SER A 384 3.85 4.47 19.01
C SER A 384 3.23 4.37 20.40
N ARG A 385 3.97 4.74 21.45
CA ARG A 385 3.44 4.75 22.82
C ARG A 385 2.20 5.63 22.97
N THR A 386 2.22 6.84 22.39
CA THR A 386 1.09 7.77 22.50
C THR A 386 -0.22 7.16 22.02
N VAL A 387 -0.14 6.30 21.00
CA VAL A 387 -1.30 5.63 20.41
C VAL A 387 -1.62 4.31 21.13
N MET A 388 -0.62 3.51 21.48
CA MET A 388 -0.86 2.25 22.21
C MET A 388 -1.37 2.47 23.64
N ASP A 389 -0.93 3.53 24.33
CA ASP A 389 -1.41 3.88 25.68
C ASP A 389 -2.93 4.15 25.68
N LYS A 390 -3.52 4.47 24.51
CA LYS A 390 -4.98 4.62 24.36
C LYS A 390 -5.72 3.31 24.60
N VAL A 391 -5.10 2.17 24.33
CA VAL A 391 -5.71 0.83 24.54
C VAL A 391 -5.93 0.52 26.01
N LEU A 392 -5.27 1.21 26.94
CA LEU A 392 -5.38 0.93 28.37
C LEU A 392 -6.73 1.31 28.99
N ASP A 393 -7.40 2.29 28.40
CA ASP A 393 -8.64 2.88 28.88
C ASP A 393 -9.68 2.93 27.75
N ALA A 394 -10.87 2.38 27.99
CA ALA A 394 -11.91 2.25 26.99
C ALA A 394 -12.35 3.61 26.43
N GLU A 395 -12.55 4.61 27.29
CA GLU A 395 -12.99 5.94 26.88
C GLU A 395 -11.91 6.63 26.03
N SER A 396 -10.65 6.58 26.46
CA SER A 396 -9.50 7.12 25.73
C SER A 396 -9.31 6.44 24.36
N TYR A 397 -9.48 5.12 24.28
CA TYR A 397 -9.49 4.38 23.00
C TYR A 397 -10.62 4.86 22.09
N ILE A 398 -11.86 4.87 22.59
CA ILE A 398 -13.05 5.24 21.83
C ILE A 398 -12.93 6.68 21.30
N GLN A 399 -12.52 7.62 22.15
CA GLN A 399 -12.28 9.01 21.75
C GLN A 399 -11.20 9.11 20.68
N HIS A 400 -10.12 8.34 20.81
CA HIS A 400 -9.05 8.33 19.82
C HIS A 400 -9.55 7.78 18.48
N VAL A 401 -10.21 6.62 18.47
CA VAL A 401 -10.70 5.99 17.23
C VAL A 401 -11.72 6.88 16.53
N ARG A 402 -12.69 7.45 17.26
CA ARG A 402 -13.72 8.35 16.72
C ARG A 402 -13.20 9.72 16.31
N GLY A 403 -12.09 10.17 16.91
CA GLY A 403 -11.44 11.42 16.55
C GLY A 403 -10.68 11.36 15.22
N ARG A 404 -10.46 10.16 14.66
CA ARG A 404 -9.83 9.98 13.34
C ARG A 404 -10.82 10.31 12.23
N PRO A 405 -10.33 10.72 11.04
CA PRO A 405 -11.17 10.75 9.84
C PRO A 405 -11.85 9.40 9.65
N SER A 406 -13.15 9.43 9.36
CA SER A 406 -13.93 8.22 9.06
C SER A 406 -13.30 7.51 7.87
N LEU A 407 -13.20 6.18 7.97
CA LEU A 407 -12.75 5.34 6.88
C LEU A 407 -13.74 5.47 5.71
N PRO A 408 -13.34 5.98 4.54
CA PRO A 408 -14.22 5.93 3.38
C PRO A 408 -14.57 4.46 3.10
N LYS A 409 -15.87 4.17 3.02
CA LYS A 409 -16.43 2.85 2.70
C LYS A 409 -17.07 2.89 1.31
N PRO A 410 -16.28 3.05 0.24
CA PRO A 410 -16.85 2.98 -1.09
C PRO A 410 -17.49 1.60 -1.32
N PRO A 411 -18.50 1.50 -2.20
CA PRO A 411 -19.22 0.25 -2.45
C PRO A 411 -18.31 -0.94 -2.78
N LEU A 412 -17.17 -0.70 -3.42
CA LEU A 412 -16.19 -1.73 -3.73
C LEU A 412 -15.54 -2.38 -2.51
N MET A 413 -15.39 -1.68 -1.37
CA MET A 413 -14.84 -2.31 -0.17
C MET A 413 -15.78 -3.40 0.38
N SER A 414 -17.08 -3.13 0.39
CA SER A 414 -18.08 -4.12 0.77
C SER A 414 -18.10 -5.30 -0.21
N HIS A 415 -18.05 -5.02 -1.52
CA HIS A 415 -17.98 -6.06 -2.56
C HIS A 415 -16.75 -6.95 -2.43
N VAL A 416 -15.56 -6.37 -2.19
CA VAL A 416 -14.32 -7.13 -1.99
C VAL A 416 -14.40 -8.02 -0.74
N ARG A 417 -14.93 -7.51 0.37
CA ARG A 417 -15.15 -8.33 1.58
C ARG A 417 -16.05 -9.52 1.28
N GLU A 418 -17.18 -9.29 0.61
CA GLU A 418 -18.11 -10.35 0.24
C GLU A 418 -17.46 -11.37 -0.72
N TRP A 419 -16.69 -10.89 -1.70
CA TRP A 419 -15.93 -11.76 -2.59
C TRP A 419 -14.99 -12.68 -1.81
N ASN A 420 -14.22 -12.13 -0.87
CA ASN A 420 -13.29 -12.89 -0.05
C ASN A 420 -14.01 -13.93 0.83
N LEU A 421 -15.14 -13.57 1.45
CA LEU A 421 -15.98 -14.49 2.23
C LEU A 421 -16.56 -15.62 1.37
N LEU A 422 -17.03 -15.31 0.16
CA LEU A 422 -17.67 -16.29 -0.71
C LEU A 422 -16.69 -17.19 -1.45
N SER A 423 -15.44 -16.76 -1.61
CA SER A 423 -14.40 -17.54 -2.31
C SER A 423 -14.04 -18.84 -1.59
N VAL A 424 -14.10 -18.86 -0.26
CA VAL A 424 -13.99 -20.06 0.58
C VAL A 424 -15.04 -19.96 1.69
N PRO A 425 -16.28 -20.43 1.45
CA PRO A 425 -17.41 -20.16 2.36
C PRO A 425 -17.21 -20.63 3.80
N SER A 426 -16.44 -21.70 4.00
CA SER A 426 -16.12 -22.29 5.31
C SER A 426 -15.09 -21.48 6.12
N ALA A 427 -14.41 -20.52 5.49
CA ALA A 427 -13.50 -19.61 6.17
C ALA A 427 -14.27 -18.74 7.18
N PHE A 428 -13.53 -18.16 8.12
CA PHE A 428 -14.06 -17.19 9.08
C PHE A 428 -15.29 -17.69 9.84
N GLY A 429 -15.25 -18.94 10.33
CA GLY A 429 -16.37 -19.54 11.06
C GLY A 429 -17.64 -19.71 10.22
N ASP A 430 -17.51 -20.04 8.93
CA ASP A 430 -18.61 -20.23 7.97
C ASP A 430 -19.45 -18.96 7.69
N SER A 431 -18.84 -17.78 7.85
CA SER A 431 -19.49 -16.50 7.53
C SER A 431 -19.86 -16.38 6.04
N GLY A 432 -19.08 -16.97 5.14
CA GLY A 432 -19.41 -17.02 3.71
C GLY A 432 -20.60 -17.93 3.41
N GLY A 433 -20.70 -19.09 4.07
CA GLY A 433 -21.86 -19.97 3.99
C GLY A 433 -23.14 -19.28 4.49
N SER A 434 -23.04 -18.57 5.61
CA SER A 434 -24.12 -17.77 6.18
C SER A 434 -24.58 -16.64 5.25
N LEU A 435 -23.64 -15.92 4.62
CA LEU A 435 -23.95 -14.89 3.63
C LEU A 435 -24.68 -15.46 2.40
N ARG A 436 -24.22 -16.62 1.90
CA ARG A 436 -24.86 -17.32 0.78
C ARG A 436 -26.29 -17.77 1.11
N ALA A 437 -26.51 -18.28 2.32
CA ALA A 437 -27.84 -18.67 2.80
C ALA A 437 -28.79 -17.46 2.87
N ARG A 438 -28.35 -16.33 3.43
CA ARG A 438 -29.14 -15.07 3.47
C ARG A 438 -29.57 -14.60 2.09
N ARG A 439 -28.67 -14.64 1.11
CA ARG A 439 -28.98 -14.27 -0.29
C ARG A 439 -30.02 -15.20 -0.92
N SER A 440 -29.97 -16.49 -0.58
CA SER A 440 -30.90 -17.49 -1.10
C SER A 440 -32.31 -17.39 -0.51
N CYS A 441 -32.44 -16.84 0.71
CA CYS A 441 -33.73 -16.61 1.39
C CYS A 441 -34.42 -15.29 1.01
N GLY A 442 -33.69 -14.34 0.41
CA GLY A 442 -34.30 -13.19 -0.26
C GLY A 442 -34.81 -13.59 -1.64
N CYS A 443 -35.98 -13.10 -2.06
CA CYS A 443 -36.48 -13.33 -3.42
C CYS A 443 -35.37 -13.00 -4.45
N PRO A 444 -35.07 -13.89 -5.40
CA PRO A 444 -34.05 -13.60 -6.41
C PRO A 444 -34.59 -12.53 -7.35
N ARG A 445 -34.10 -11.30 -7.21
CA ARG A 445 -33.98 -10.42 -8.38
C ARG A 445 -32.73 -10.84 -9.14
N GLU A 446 -32.77 -12.03 -9.73
CA GLU A 446 -32.03 -12.27 -10.96
C GLU A 446 -32.76 -11.49 -12.05
N THR A 447 -32.49 -10.19 -12.13
CA THR A 447 -32.79 -9.47 -13.36
C THR A 447 -31.75 -9.92 -14.38
N GLY A 448 -32.15 -10.91 -15.19
CA GLY A 448 -31.61 -11.08 -16.52
C GLY A 448 -31.78 -9.76 -17.26
N ALA A 449 -30.74 -8.93 -17.21
CA ALA A 449 -30.58 -7.74 -18.01
C ALA A 449 -29.08 -7.59 -18.29
N THR A 450 -28.56 -8.48 -19.14
CA THR A 450 -27.22 -8.34 -19.74
C THR A 450 -27.12 -7.17 -20.71
N ASP A 451 -28.20 -6.42 -20.93
CA ASP A 451 -28.20 -5.28 -21.84
C ASP A 451 -28.12 -3.96 -21.06
N SER A 452 -26.95 -3.29 -21.19
CA SER A 452 -26.67 -1.88 -20.89
C SER A 452 -26.11 -1.49 -19.49
N ILE A 453 -25.16 -2.24 -18.92
CA ILE A 453 -24.31 -1.65 -17.85
C ILE A 453 -23.28 -0.71 -18.50
N ARG A 454 -23.33 0.58 -18.15
CA ARG A 454 -22.42 1.60 -18.69
C ARG A 454 -20.99 1.43 -18.13
N PRO A 455 -19.96 1.44 -19.00
CA PRO A 455 -18.58 1.34 -18.54
C PRO A 455 -18.09 2.65 -17.93
N VAL A 456 -17.05 2.56 -17.10
CA VAL A 456 -16.17 3.71 -16.82
C VAL A 456 -14.93 3.58 -17.69
N VAL A 457 -14.63 4.61 -18.49
CA VAL A 457 -13.31 4.72 -19.13
C VAL A 457 -12.33 5.37 -18.18
N VAL A 458 -11.31 4.62 -17.82
CA VAL A 458 -10.18 5.05 -17.00
C VAL A 458 -8.96 5.21 -17.90
N ASP A 459 -8.37 6.39 -17.93
CA ASP A 459 -7.12 6.65 -18.63
C ASP A 459 -5.97 6.67 -17.62
N ILE A 460 -5.02 5.75 -17.78
CA ILE A 460 -3.93 5.55 -16.82
C ILE A 460 -2.62 6.23 -17.23
N ARG A 461 -2.64 6.96 -18.36
CA ARG A 461 -1.46 7.65 -18.92
C ARG A 461 -1.05 8.84 -18.07
N GLY A 462 0.11 9.41 -18.42
CA GLY A 462 0.58 10.65 -17.82
C GLY A 462 -0.47 11.76 -17.96
N ALA A 463 -0.62 12.59 -16.92
CA ALA A 463 -1.64 13.64 -16.93
C ALA A 463 -1.44 14.66 -18.06
N ALA A 464 -0.20 14.95 -18.45
CA ALA A 464 0.09 15.81 -19.59
C ALA A 464 -0.44 15.22 -20.90
N GLU A 465 -0.29 13.91 -21.10
CA GLU A 465 -0.81 13.20 -22.26
C GLU A 465 -2.34 13.21 -22.29
N HIS A 466 -3.00 13.03 -21.13
CA HIS A 466 -4.46 13.12 -21.03
C HIS A 466 -4.97 14.55 -21.25
N VAL A 467 -4.27 15.58 -20.75
CA VAL A 467 -4.63 16.97 -21.03
C VAL A 467 -4.52 17.27 -22.52
N ALA A 468 -3.42 16.88 -23.13
CA ALA A 468 -3.19 17.06 -24.56
C ALA A 468 -4.32 16.43 -25.38
N MET A 469 -4.72 15.21 -25.02
CA MET A 469 -5.73 14.46 -25.74
C MET A 469 -6.31 13.30 -24.91
N HIS A 470 -7.63 13.15 -24.91
CA HIS A 470 -8.31 12.04 -24.24
C HIS A 470 -9.67 11.72 -24.86
N LEU A 471 -10.22 10.54 -24.51
CA LEU A 471 -11.61 10.20 -24.86
C LEU A 471 -12.57 11.03 -24.01
N LYS A 472 -13.53 11.70 -24.65
CA LYS A 472 -14.55 12.49 -23.95
C LYS A 472 -15.28 11.60 -22.95
N GLY A 473 -15.30 12.03 -21.68
CA GLY A 473 -15.93 11.29 -20.58
C GLY A 473 -14.98 10.38 -19.80
N SER A 474 -13.73 10.19 -20.24
CA SER A 474 -12.71 9.45 -19.47
C SER A 474 -12.32 10.17 -18.19
N VAL A 475 -11.94 9.39 -17.17
CA VAL A 475 -11.28 9.90 -15.96
C VAL A 475 -9.79 9.55 -15.99
N ASN A 476 -8.92 10.48 -15.63
CA ASN A 476 -7.48 10.21 -15.58
C ASN A 476 -7.06 9.76 -14.17
N VAL A 477 -6.58 8.53 -14.06
CA VAL A 477 -5.99 8.00 -12.83
C VAL A 477 -4.62 7.41 -13.17
N PRO A 478 -3.56 8.26 -13.22
CA PRO A 478 -2.25 7.82 -13.67
C PRO A 478 -1.68 6.66 -12.84
N MET A 479 -1.39 5.53 -13.47
CA MET A 479 -0.78 4.37 -12.81
C MET A 479 0.73 4.34 -13.02
N THR A 480 1.45 3.77 -12.05
CA THR A 480 2.89 3.48 -12.16
C THR A 480 3.12 1.99 -11.97
N PHE A 481 4.09 1.43 -12.67
CA PHE A 481 4.38 0.00 -12.70
C PHE A 481 5.90 -0.24 -12.49
N PRO A 482 6.30 -1.38 -11.91
CA PRO A 482 5.45 -2.43 -11.33
C PRO A 482 4.79 -1.98 -10.02
N ALA A 483 3.71 -2.65 -9.62
CA ALA A 483 2.96 -2.30 -8.40
C ALA A 483 3.73 -2.53 -7.08
N ALA A 484 4.82 -3.31 -7.13
CA ALA A 484 5.72 -3.56 -6.00
C ALA A 484 6.82 -2.51 -5.84
N ALA A 485 6.92 -1.52 -6.75
CA ALA A 485 7.95 -0.49 -6.70
C ALA A 485 7.71 0.47 -5.52
N TYR A 486 8.77 0.77 -4.76
CA TYR A 486 8.67 1.75 -3.68
C TYR A 486 8.25 3.12 -4.22
N GLY A 487 7.28 3.76 -3.55
CA GLY A 487 6.76 5.08 -3.96
C GLY A 487 5.80 5.05 -5.15
N VAL A 488 5.36 3.87 -5.59
CA VAL A 488 4.32 3.71 -6.60
C VAL A 488 3.05 4.51 -6.24
N LYS A 489 2.39 5.08 -7.26
CA LYS A 489 1.11 5.75 -7.12
C LYS A 489 0.03 4.76 -6.70
N LYS A 490 -0.73 5.12 -5.67
CA LYS A 490 -1.88 4.37 -5.13
C LYS A 490 -3.13 4.63 -5.97
N ALA A 491 -3.13 4.17 -7.21
CA ALA A 491 -4.28 4.34 -8.11
C ALA A 491 -5.49 3.55 -7.63
N GLU A 492 -5.25 2.34 -7.11
CA GLU A 492 -6.23 1.39 -6.60
C GLU A 492 -7.17 2.04 -5.60
N LEU A 493 -6.61 2.78 -4.66
CA LEU A 493 -7.38 3.52 -3.66
C LEU A 493 -8.42 4.46 -4.29
N TRP A 494 -8.02 5.23 -5.30
CA TRP A 494 -8.93 6.19 -5.92
C TRP A 494 -9.91 5.52 -6.88
N LEU A 495 -9.47 4.45 -7.56
CA LEU A 495 -10.35 3.64 -8.40
C LEU A 495 -11.45 2.97 -7.57
N GLN A 496 -11.17 2.52 -6.35
CA GLN A 496 -12.19 2.02 -5.44
C GLN A 496 -13.26 3.05 -5.11
N CYS A 497 -12.90 4.33 -5.05
CA CYS A 497 -13.84 5.42 -4.80
C CYS A 497 -14.62 5.87 -6.05
N ILE A 498 -14.19 5.48 -7.26
CA ILE A 498 -14.77 5.91 -8.54
C ILE A 498 -15.64 4.82 -9.16
N LEU A 499 -15.23 3.56 -9.00
CA LEU A 499 -15.85 2.40 -9.63
C LEU A 499 -16.90 1.76 -8.73
N LEU A 500 -17.87 1.10 -9.35
CA LEU A 500 -18.91 0.32 -8.67
C LEU A 500 -18.69 -1.19 -8.83
N PRO A 501 -19.26 -2.02 -7.93
CA PRO A 501 -19.21 -3.48 -8.04
C PRO A 501 -19.71 -3.98 -9.40
N LEU A 502 -18.97 -4.92 -9.99
CA LEU A 502 -19.28 -5.56 -11.28
C LEU A 502 -19.43 -4.59 -12.48
N GLN A 503 -19.10 -3.31 -12.30
CA GLN A 503 -19.16 -2.32 -13.36
C GLN A 503 -18.06 -2.59 -14.41
N PRO A 504 -18.40 -2.66 -15.71
CA PRO A 504 -17.39 -2.78 -16.75
C PRO A 504 -16.41 -1.61 -16.72
N VAL A 505 -15.12 -1.91 -16.85
CA VAL A 505 -14.04 -0.92 -16.88
C VAL A 505 -13.33 -1.01 -18.21
N VAL A 506 -13.22 0.11 -18.91
CA VAL A 506 -12.37 0.21 -20.10
C VAL A 506 -11.16 1.04 -19.73
N VAL A 507 -9.96 0.54 -19.97
CA VAL A 507 -8.73 1.21 -19.57
C VAL A 507 -7.91 1.62 -20.78
N ILE A 508 -7.53 2.89 -20.83
CA ILE A 508 -6.59 3.42 -21.83
C ILE A 508 -5.18 3.36 -21.26
N CYS A 509 -4.37 2.45 -21.78
CA CYS A 509 -2.97 2.24 -21.42
C CYS A 509 -2.04 3.11 -22.28
N ALA A 510 -0.87 3.45 -21.73
CA ALA A 510 0.19 4.07 -22.52
C ALA A 510 0.86 3.02 -23.41
N GLU A 511 1.12 1.84 -22.85
CA GLU A 511 1.89 0.77 -23.48
C GLU A 511 1.16 -0.57 -23.40
N LYS A 512 1.35 -1.43 -24.41
CA LYS A 512 0.64 -2.72 -24.51
C LYS A 512 0.97 -3.69 -23.38
N TRP A 513 2.20 -3.68 -22.87
CA TRP A 513 2.61 -4.55 -21.75
C TRP A 513 1.91 -4.18 -20.43
N GLN A 514 1.41 -2.94 -20.30
CA GLN A 514 0.69 -2.50 -19.10
C GLN A 514 -0.68 -3.19 -18.99
N CYS A 515 -1.26 -3.64 -20.09
CA CYS A 515 -2.59 -4.24 -20.12
C CYS A 515 -2.73 -5.41 -19.14
N SER A 516 -1.81 -6.38 -19.16
CA SER A 516 -1.85 -7.53 -18.24
C SER A 516 -1.73 -7.11 -16.77
N GLN A 517 -0.85 -6.16 -16.48
CA GLN A 517 -0.66 -5.62 -15.14
C GLN A 517 -1.89 -4.85 -14.64
N VAL A 518 -2.58 -4.12 -15.53
CA VAL A 518 -3.85 -3.44 -15.22
C VAL A 518 -4.93 -4.44 -14.86
N HIS A 519 -5.07 -5.52 -15.64
CA HIS A 519 -6.03 -6.58 -15.35
C HIS A 519 -5.81 -7.18 -13.96
N GLN A 520 -4.55 -7.51 -13.63
CA GLN A 520 -4.18 -8.04 -12.31
C GLN A 520 -4.56 -7.04 -11.20
N ARG A 521 -4.21 -5.77 -11.35
CA ARG A 521 -4.45 -4.74 -10.32
C ARG A 521 -5.94 -4.40 -10.15
N LEU A 522 -6.72 -4.38 -11.23
CA LEU A 522 -8.17 -4.15 -11.15
C LEU A 522 -8.91 -5.36 -10.55
N ALA A 523 -8.46 -6.58 -10.82
CA ALA A 523 -9.02 -7.78 -10.20
C ALA A 523 -8.87 -7.78 -8.67
N LEU A 524 -7.85 -7.09 -8.12
CA LEU A 524 -7.70 -6.90 -6.67
C LEU A 524 -8.85 -6.09 -6.08
N ILE A 525 -9.23 -4.98 -6.71
CA ILE A 525 -10.14 -4.00 -6.11
C ILE A 525 -11.58 -4.08 -6.62
N SER A 526 -11.79 -4.72 -7.77
CA SER A 526 -13.10 -4.93 -8.40
C SER A 526 -13.20 -6.35 -8.95
N PRO A 527 -13.09 -7.38 -8.09
CA PRO A 527 -13.11 -8.76 -8.53
C PRO A 527 -14.44 -9.09 -9.23
N GLY A 528 -14.36 -9.84 -10.33
CA GLY A 528 -15.51 -10.21 -11.17
C GLY A 528 -15.99 -9.12 -12.14
N ALA A 529 -15.45 -7.90 -12.10
CA ALA A 529 -15.77 -6.87 -13.08
C ALA A 529 -15.14 -7.16 -14.45
N PRO A 530 -15.89 -6.99 -15.56
CA PRO A 530 -15.30 -7.05 -16.90
C PRO A 530 -14.32 -5.90 -17.10
N VAL A 531 -13.11 -6.20 -17.59
CA VAL A 531 -12.10 -5.21 -17.91
C VAL A 531 -11.73 -5.36 -19.39
N GLU A 532 -11.72 -4.27 -20.13
CA GLU A 532 -11.11 -4.18 -21.46
C GLU A 532 -9.95 -3.17 -21.40
N THR A 533 -8.84 -3.47 -22.08
CA THR A 533 -7.67 -2.60 -22.10
C THR A 533 -7.30 -2.29 -23.54
N PHE A 534 -7.01 -1.02 -23.82
CA PHE A 534 -6.61 -0.56 -25.14
C PHE A 534 -5.48 0.45 -25.02
N THR A 535 -4.57 0.46 -25.97
CA THR A 535 -3.62 1.56 -26.14
C THR A 535 -4.23 2.66 -27.02
N ILE A 536 -3.69 3.88 -26.92
CA ILE A 536 -4.05 4.97 -27.85
C ILE A 536 -3.86 4.53 -29.30
N SER A 537 -2.76 3.83 -29.58
CA SER A 537 -2.39 3.41 -30.93
C SER A 537 -3.42 2.45 -31.55
N GLU A 538 -3.99 1.55 -30.74
CA GLU A 538 -5.03 0.62 -31.18
C GLU A 538 -6.34 1.34 -31.47
N LEU A 539 -6.66 2.39 -30.72
CA LEU A 539 -7.87 3.21 -30.94
C LEU A 539 -7.75 4.18 -32.12
N GLN A 540 -6.64 4.13 -32.89
CA GLN A 540 -6.38 4.92 -34.11
C GLN A 540 -6.81 6.38 -33.99
N VAL A 541 -6.16 7.11 -33.08
CA VAL A 541 -6.34 8.55 -32.95
C VAL A 541 -6.19 9.25 -34.31
N PRO A 542 -7.05 10.23 -34.64
CA PRO A 542 -6.99 10.93 -35.92
C PRO A 542 -5.59 11.54 -36.15
N CYS A 543 -4.94 11.05 -37.20
CA CYS A 543 -3.50 11.20 -37.46
C CYS A 543 -3.07 12.65 -37.81
N GLU A 544 -4.01 13.46 -38.33
CA GLU A 544 -3.75 14.86 -38.70
C GLU A 544 -3.55 15.80 -37.49
N ALA A 545 -3.90 15.37 -36.27
CA ALA A 545 -3.77 16.17 -35.05
C ALA A 545 -2.33 16.32 -34.52
N LEU A 546 -1.40 15.43 -34.92
CA LEU A 546 0.00 15.46 -34.48
C LEU A 546 0.96 16.05 -35.52
N ALA A 547 0.57 16.10 -36.80
CA ALA A 547 1.48 16.37 -37.92
C ALA A 547 1.37 17.79 -38.53
N GLY A 548 0.58 18.70 -37.96
CA GLY A 548 0.26 19.98 -38.61
C GLY A 548 0.03 21.15 -37.66
N VAL A 549 0.94 21.41 -36.71
CA VAL A 549 0.90 22.67 -35.95
C VAL A 549 1.65 23.74 -36.75
N SER A 550 0.92 24.39 -37.67
CA SER A 550 1.26 25.77 -38.04
C SER A 550 1.20 26.63 -36.79
N ALA A 551 2.23 27.43 -36.53
CA ALA A 551 2.41 28.26 -35.33
C ALA A 551 1.34 29.36 -35.09
N ALA A 552 0.20 29.30 -35.78
CA ALA A 552 -0.88 30.29 -35.74
C ALA A 552 -2.19 29.79 -35.08
N ALA A 553 -2.28 28.52 -34.64
CA ALA A 553 -3.47 27.95 -34.00
C ALA A 553 -3.24 27.50 -32.54
N GLU A 554 -2.39 28.22 -31.80
CA GLU A 554 -2.22 28.01 -30.36
C GLU A 554 -3.49 28.43 -29.61
N GLY A 555 -4.30 27.46 -29.16
CA GLY A 555 -5.29 27.69 -28.09
C GLY A 555 -6.74 27.27 -28.34
N CYS A 556 -7.09 26.59 -29.44
CA CYS A 556 -8.47 26.13 -29.66
C CYS A 556 -8.65 24.65 -29.26
N ARG A 557 -9.44 24.40 -28.22
CA ARG A 557 -9.92 23.07 -27.84
C ARG A 557 -10.75 22.49 -29.00
N ARG A 558 -10.30 21.37 -29.58
CA ARG A 558 -10.95 20.68 -30.70
C ARG A 558 -11.62 19.40 -30.21
N VAL A 559 -12.83 19.13 -30.70
CA VAL A 559 -13.56 17.89 -30.41
C VAL A 559 -13.81 17.18 -31.73
N GLU A 560 -13.42 15.92 -31.84
CA GLU A 560 -13.55 15.12 -33.06
C GLU A 560 -14.19 13.77 -32.75
N SER A 561 -15.11 13.33 -33.60
CA SER A 561 -15.70 12.00 -33.51
C SER A 561 -15.15 11.11 -34.62
N VAL A 562 -14.55 9.98 -34.24
CA VAL A 562 -13.90 9.02 -35.14
C VAL A 562 -14.54 7.65 -34.95
N PRO A 563 -14.82 6.88 -36.02
CA PRO A 563 -15.34 5.53 -35.87
C PRO A 563 -14.36 4.64 -35.10
N LEU A 564 -14.88 3.77 -34.24
CA LEU A 564 -14.09 2.72 -33.59
C LEU A 564 -13.44 1.84 -34.67
N PRO A 565 -12.12 1.62 -34.66
CA PRO A 565 -11.46 0.83 -35.68
C PRO A 565 -12.07 -0.59 -35.76
N PRO A 566 -12.30 -1.15 -36.96
CA PRO A 566 -12.90 -2.47 -37.10
C PRO A 566 -12.10 -3.61 -36.43
N ALA A 567 -10.79 -3.42 -36.28
CA ALA A 567 -9.90 -4.36 -35.60
C ALA A 567 -10.01 -4.31 -34.06
N VAL A 568 -10.64 -3.26 -33.50
CA VAL A 568 -10.86 -3.12 -32.07
C VAL A 568 -12.18 -3.80 -31.70
N GLU A 569 -12.07 -4.97 -31.09
CA GLU A 569 -13.20 -5.67 -30.50
C GLU A 569 -13.46 -5.14 -29.09
N SER A 570 -14.52 -4.36 -28.94
CA SER A 570 -14.97 -3.87 -27.64
C SER A 570 -16.47 -4.08 -27.50
N LYS A 571 -16.89 -4.60 -26.34
CA LYS A 571 -18.30 -4.73 -25.96
C LYS A 571 -18.86 -3.44 -25.37
N TYR A 572 -17.98 -2.55 -24.90
CA TYR A 572 -18.35 -1.41 -24.07
C TYR A 572 -18.09 -0.05 -24.72
N LEU A 573 -17.14 0.04 -25.65
CA LEU A 573 -16.89 1.27 -26.40
C LEU A 573 -17.98 1.49 -27.48
N PRO A 574 -18.44 2.74 -27.68
CA PRO A 574 -19.34 3.09 -28.77
C PRO A 574 -18.65 2.93 -30.12
N ARG A 575 -19.48 2.74 -31.15
CA ARG A 575 -19.02 2.70 -32.56
C ARG A 575 -18.41 4.02 -33.04
N GLN A 576 -18.72 5.13 -32.39
CA GLN A 576 -18.07 6.43 -32.62
C GLN A 576 -17.43 6.92 -31.32
N LEU A 577 -16.12 7.05 -31.34
CA LEU A 577 -15.32 7.58 -30.25
C LEU A 577 -15.21 9.10 -30.39
N THR A 578 -15.55 9.84 -29.35
CA THR A 578 -15.36 11.30 -29.33
C THR A 578 -14.10 11.63 -28.56
N TRP A 579 -13.15 12.28 -29.24
CA TRP A 579 -11.87 12.72 -28.69
C TRP A 579 -11.89 14.22 -28.41
N VAL A 580 -11.23 14.62 -27.33
CA VAL A 580 -10.97 16.03 -26.99
C VAL A 580 -9.48 16.28 -27.13
N PHE A 581 -9.11 17.31 -27.90
CA PHE A 581 -7.74 17.75 -28.14
C PHE A 581 -7.53 19.15 -27.57
N ASP A 582 -6.48 19.31 -26.77
CA ASP A 582 -6.10 20.59 -26.18
C ASP A 582 -4.57 20.66 -25.95
N LEU A 583 -3.82 20.69 -27.06
CA LEU A 583 -2.36 20.77 -27.05
C LEU A 583 -1.85 22.05 -26.36
N GLY A 584 -2.58 23.16 -26.54
CA GLY A 584 -2.25 24.45 -25.91
C GLY A 584 -2.43 24.42 -24.38
N ALA A 585 -3.44 23.70 -23.87
CA ALA A 585 -3.63 23.57 -22.44
C ALA A 585 -2.49 22.85 -21.73
N VAL A 586 -1.69 21.99 -22.39
CA VAL A 586 -0.57 21.28 -21.72
C VAL A 586 0.40 22.25 -21.05
N ALA A 587 0.67 23.40 -21.68
CA ALA A 587 1.58 24.41 -21.14
C ALA A 587 1.02 25.13 -19.90
N HIS A 588 -0.30 25.10 -19.69
CA HIS A 588 -1.01 25.96 -18.73
C HIS A 588 -1.93 25.19 -17.77
N SER A 589 -2.17 23.90 -17.99
CA SER A 589 -3.00 23.03 -17.18
C SER A 589 -2.31 22.62 -15.90
N ARG A 590 -0.97 22.61 -15.89
CA ARG A 590 -0.13 22.23 -14.76
C ARG A 590 0.78 23.37 -14.34
N LEU A 591 0.52 23.93 -13.15
CA LEU A 591 1.31 25.01 -12.56
C LEU A 591 2.53 24.40 -11.85
N ASP A 592 3.68 24.38 -12.53
CA ASP A 592 4.90 23.65 -12.14
C ASP A 592 6.08 24.55 -11.74
N CYS A 593 5.98 25.84 -11.98
CA CYS A 593 7.03 26.81 -11.65
C CYS A 593 6.43 28.12 -11.13
N TYR A 594 7.28 28.91 -10.48
CA TYR A 594 6.88 30.17 -9.84
C TYR A 594 6.11 31.11 -10.78
N ARG A 595 6.55 31.23 -12.05
CA ARG A 595 5.89 32.07 -13.05
C ARG A 595 4.43 31.64 -13.29
N LYS A 596 4.18 30.33 -13.38
CA LYS A 596 2.82 29.78 -13.57
C LYS A 596 1.99 29.86 -12.30
N LEU A 597 2.61 29.71 -11.12
CA LEU A 597 1.90 29.81 -9.84
C LEU A 597 1.27 31.17 -9.57
N ARG A 598 1.71 32.26 -10.25
CA ARG A 598 1.00 33.55 -10.20
C ARG A 598 -0.46 33.45 -10.65
N LEU A 599 -0.82 32.44 -11.44
CA LEU A 599 -2.19 32.20 -11.89
C LEU A 599 -3.14 31.73 -10.77
N ILE A 600 -2.64 31.39 -9.58
CA ILE A 600 -3.47 31.02 -8.43
C ILE A 600 -3.95 32.24 -7.62
N GLU A 601 -3.48 33.45 -7.96
CA GLU A 601 -3.84 34.69 -7.29
C GLU A 601 -5.33 35.01 -7.43
N PRO A 602 -6.01 35.39 -6.33
CA PRO A 602 -7.45 35.58 -6.31
C PRO A 602 -7.89 36.66 -7.30
N ASN A 603 -8.91 36.35 -8.10
CA ASN A 603 -9.60 37.29 -8.98
C ASN A 603 -11.04 36.81 -9.22
N ASP A 604 -11.92 37.68 -9.72
CA ASP A 604 -13.37 37.40 -9.84
C ASP A 604 -13.72 36.22 -10.76
N GLY A 605 -12.82 35.82 -11.66
CA GLY A 605 -13.02 34.71 -12.60
C GLY A 605 -12.33 33.40 -12.21
N LEU A 606 -11.66 33.35 -11.05
CA LEU A 606 -10.87 32.21 -10.58
C LEU A 606 -11.42 31.63 -9.27
N LEU A 607 -11.54 30.31 -9.22
CA LEU A 607 -11.77 29.58 -7.98
C LEU A 607 -10.59 28.64 -7.69
N THR A 608 -9.99 28.77 -6.51
CA THR A 608 -8.94 27.85 -6.06
C THR A 608 -9.55 26.76 -5.18
N LEU A 609 -9.33 25.49 -5.53
CA LEU A 609 -9.86 24.32 -4.84
C LEU A 609 -8.75 23.54 -4.11
N ASP A 610 -8.89 23.38 -2.81
CA ASP A 610 -8.12 22.44 -2.00
C ASP A 610 -8.83 21.09 -1.92
N CYS A 611 -8.26 20.06 -2.56
CA CYS A 611 -8.81 18.71 -2.58
C CYS A 611 -8.09 17.72 -1.65
N ARG A 612 -7.40 18.23 -0.62
CA ARG A 612 -6.76 17.41 0.43
C ARG A 612 -7.80 16.82 1.39
N THR A 613 -7.33 16.09 2.40
CA THR A 613 -8.18 15.61 3.50
C THR A 613 -8.62 16.78 4.40
N PRO A 614 -9.73 16.62 5.16
CA PRO A 614 -10.13 17.62 6.16
C PRO A 614 -9.01 17.96 7.16
N TYR A 615 -8.23 16.95 7.57
CA TYR A 615 -7.10 17.10 8.48
C TYR A 615 -6.00 18.02 7.90
N GLU A 616 -5.60 17.78 6.65
CA GLU A 616 -4.61 18.61 5.95
C GLU A 616 -5.10 20.05 5.73
N PHE A 617 -6.39 20.24 5.44
CA PHE A 617 -6.99 21.57 5.27
C PHE A 617 -7.08 22.36 6.58
N GLN A 618 -7.33 21.68 7.70
CA GLN A 618 -7.33 22.26 9.05
C GLN A 618 -5.93 22.64 9.54
N ASN A 619 -4.87 22.00 9.03
CA ASN A 619 -3.48 22.37 9.33
C ASN A 619 -3.15 23.78 8.82
N GLY A 620 -3.47 24.03 7.56
CA GLY A 620 -3.21 25.27 6.85
C GLY A 620 -3.61 25.11 5.40
N SER A 621 -3.94 26.19 4.71
CA SER A 621 -4.37 26.16 3.30
C SER A 621 -4.04 27.48 2.60
N HIS A 622 -4.24 27.51 1.28
CA HIS A 622 -4.26 28.75 0.51
C HIS A 622 -5.32 29.72 1.07
N ASN A 623 -5.01 31.02 1.11
CA ASN A 623 -5.80 32.07 1.77
C ASN A 623 -7.22 32.23 1.19
N HIS A 624 -7.37 31.90 -0.10
CA HIS A 624 -8.62 32.04 -0.85
C HIS A 624 -9.07 30.73 -1.50
N SER A 625 -8.68 29.58 -0.95
CA SER A 625 -9.17 28.29 -1.47
C SER A 625 -10.46 27.84 -0.81
N VAL A 626 -11.36 27.29 -1.59
CA VAL A 626 -12.48 26.48 -1.10
C VAL A 626 -12.00 25.06 -0.77
N PHE A 627 -12.69 24.40 0.16
CA PHE A 627 -12.40 23.02 0.53
C PHE A 627 -13.46 22.06 0.01
N LEU A 628 -13.02 21.08 -0.79
CA LEU A 628 -13.83 19.94 -1.20
C LEU A 628 -12.87 18.80 -1.50
N SER A 629 -12.89 17.73 -0.70
CA SER A 629 -11.88 16.68 -0.80
C SER A 629 -12.02 15.87 -2.09
N LEU A 630 -10.94 15.23 -2.54
CA LEU A 630 -11.06 14.28 -3.65
C LEU A 630 -12.05 13.14 -3.34
N GLY A 631 -12.16 12.74 -2.07
CA GLY A 631 -13.16 11.75 -1.63
C GLY A 631 -14.59 12.20 -1.93
N ASP A 632 -14.91 13.47 -1.67
CA ASP A 632 -16.24 14.05 -1.96
C ASP A 632 -16.52 14.06 -3.48
N LEU A 633 -15.52 14.43 -4.30
CA LEU A 633 -15.63 14.39 -5.76
C LEU A 633 -15.89 12.97 -6.29
N CYS A 634 -15.18 11.98 -5.73
CA CYS A 634 -15.37 10.57 -6.08
C CYS A 634 -16.75 10.06 -5.63
N GLN A 635 -17.23 10.45 -4.44
CA GLN A 635 -18.55 10.09 -3.94
C GLN A 635 -19.66 10.62 -4.85
N MET A 636 -19.60 11.90 -5.23
CA MET A 636 -20.56 12.48 -6.19
C MET A 636 -20.55 11.74 -7.52
N THR A 637 -19.37 11.32 -8.00
CA THR A 637 -19.22 10.52 -9.23
C THR A 637 -19.87 9.14 -9.09
N SER A 638 -19.70 8.47 -7.94
CA SER A 638 -20.31 7.17 -7.68
C SER A 638 -21.84 7.24 -7.60
N LEU A 639 -22.38 8.27 -6.95
CA LEU A 639 -23.82 8.50 -6.84
C LEU A 639 -24.45 8.77 -8.20
N ASP A 640 -23.81 9.58 -9.04
CA ASP A 640 -24.24 9.83 -10.42
C ASP A 640 -24.39 8.54 -11.24
N PHE A 641 -23.45 7.60 -11.09
CA PHE A 641 -23.53 6.30 -11.76
C PHE A 641 -24.71 5.45 -11.26
N LEU A 642 -24.98 5.44 -9.95
CA LEU A 642 -26.12 4.70 -9.39
C LEU A 642 -27.46 5.27 -9.88
N GLU A 643 -27.58 6.59 -10.02
CA GLU A 643 -28.75 7.26 -10.60
C GLU A 643 -28.93 6.93 -12.10
N LEU A 644 -27.83 6.87 -12.86
CA LEU A 644 -27.85 6.46 -14.26
C LEU A 644 -28.29 5.00 -14.46
N GLN A 645 -27.90 4.09 -13.56
CA GLN A 645 -28.28 2.68 -13.64
C GLN A 645 -29.74 2.42 -13.27
N SER A 646 -30.31 3.25 -12.38
CA SER A 646 -31.70 3.11 -11.94
C SER A 646 -32.73 3.73 -12.90
N SER A 647 -32.27 4.41 -13.96
CA SER A 647 -33.12 5.10 -14.94
C SER A 647 -33.21 4.33 -16.28
N PRO A 648 -34.21 3.45 -16.48
CA PRO A 648 -34.33 2.61 -17.68
C PRO A 648 -34.69 3.35 -18.97
N SER A 649 -34.98 4.65 -18.91
CA SER A 649 -35.46 5.47 -20.04
C SER A 649 -34.37 6.14 -20.87
N ALA A 650 -33.07 5.99 -20.53
CA ALA A 650 -31.97 6.49 -21.35
C ALA A 650 -31.56 5.49 -22.45
N GLY A 651 -32.55 4.99 -23.19
CA GLY A 651 -32.34 4.24 -24.43
C GLY A 651 -31.98 5.20 -25.56
N GLY A 652 -30.70 5.23 -25.93
CA GLY A 652 -30.24 5.96 -27.11
C GLY A 652 -28.86 6.60 -26.91
N CYS A 653 -27.86 6.05 -27.62
CA CYS A 653 -26.45 6.46 -27.67
C CYS A 653 -25.60 6.19 -26.42
N CYS A 654 -24.64 5.29 -26.60
CA CYS A 654 -23.64 4.84 -25.64
C CYS A 654 -22.66 5.99 -25.31
N ASN A 655 -23.00 6.81 -24.31
CA ASN A 655 -22.11 7.85 -23.81
C ASN A 655 -21.18 7.27 -22.73
N ILE A 656 -19.88 7.31 -22.99
CA ILE A 656 -18.81 6.83 -22.10
C ILE A 656 -18.49 7.83 -20.96
N GLY A 657 -19.51 8.52 -20.44
CA GLY A 657 -19.33 9.67 -19.56
C GLY A 657 -20.32 9.68 -18.40
N PRO A 658 -20.12 10.61 -17.44
CA PRO A 658 -21.09 10.85 -16.37
C PRO A 658 -22.40 11.38 -16.95
N SER A 659 -23.40 11.60 -16.09
CA SER A 659 -24.58 12.36 -16.51
C SER A 659 -24.23 13.86 -16.67
N PRO A 660 -24.98 14.63 -17.48
CA PRO A 660 -24.86 16.08 -17.51
C PRO A 660 -25.13 16.75 -16.15
N GLU A 661 -25.84 16.07 -15.25
CA GLU A 661 -26.22 16.60 -13.93
C GLU A 661 -25.05 16.64 -12.94
N LEU A 662 -24.06 15.74 -13.10
CA LEU A 662 -22.88 15.71 -12.25
C LEU A 662 -22.17 17.07 -12.18
N ALA A 663 -22.07 17.79 -13.30
CA ALA A 663 -21.48 19.12 -13.35
C ALA A 663 -22.23 20.11 -12.45
N ARG A 664 -23.58 20.08 -12.49
CA ARG A 664 -24.42 20.94 -11.66
C ARG A 664 -24.22 20.63 -10.17
N VAL A 665 -24.17 19.35 -9.80
CA VAL A 665 -23.93 18.91 -8.42
C VAL A 665 -22.56 19.37 -7.92
N MET A 666 -21.50 19.18 -8.71
CA MET A 666 -20.14 19.63 -8.36
C MET A 666 -20.06 21.15 -8.21
N LEU A 667 -20.64 21.92 -9.14
CA LEU A 667 -20.65 23.39 -9.06
C LEU A 667 -21.46 23.90 -7.87
N GLN A 668 -22.58 23.24 -7.54
CA GLN A 668 -23.37 23.55 -6.36
C GLN A 668 -22.56 23.32 -5.07
N ARG A 669 -21.85 22.20 -4.96
CA ARG A 669 -20.97 21.93 -3.80
C ARG A 669 -19.81 22.91 -3.70
N LEU A 670 -19.20 23.29 -4.82
CA LEU A 670 -18.15 24.32 -4.84
C LEU A 670 -18.68 25.68 -4.38
N TYR A 671 -19.89 26.05 -4.79
CA TYR A 671 -20.56 27.27 -4.33
C TYR A 671 -20.84 27.22 -2.82
N GLU A 672 -21.38 26.13 -2.30
CA GLU A 672 -21.59 25.93 -0.86
C GLU A 672 -20.27 26.02 -0.07
N ALA A 673 -19.21 25.39 -0.57
CA ALA A 673 -17.87 25.46 0.02
C ALA A 673 -17.28 26.88 -0.03
N ALA A 674 -17.57 27.66 -1.08
CA ALA A 674 -17.18 29.07 -1.17
C ALA A 674 -17.87 29.92 -0.11
N LEU A 675 -19.19 29.76 0.05
CA LEU A 675 -19.95 30.45 1.10
C LEU A 675 -19.41 30.10 2.50
N ALA A 676 -19.16 28.81 2.77
CA ALA A 676 -18.61 28.35 4.04
C ALA A 676 -17.20 28.92 4.31
N SER A 677 -16.45 29.23 3.26
CA SER A 677 -15.10 29.80 3.35
C SER A 677 -15.09 31.34 3.32
N GLY A 678 -16.25 32.00 3.29
CA GLY A 678 -16.37 33.46 3.17
C GLY A 678 -15.89 34.02 1.83
N ILE A 679 -15.78 33.17 0.80
CA ILE A 679 -15.33 33.54 -0.55
C ILE A 679 -16.54 34.00 -1.35
N LYS A 680 -16.46 35.21 -1.92
CA LYS A 680 -17.50 35.75 -2.80
C LYS A 680 -17.59 34.88 -4.06
N CYS A 681 -18.75 34.26 -4.27
CA CYS A 681 -19.02 33.39 -5.40
C CYS A 681 -20.52 33.48 -5.72
N LEU A 682 -20.88 33.49 -7.01
CA LEU A 682 -22.28 33.47 -7.43
C LEU A 682 -22.82 32.02 -7.40
N PRO A 683 -24.16 31.82 -7.27
CA PRO A 683 -24.74 30.48 -7.28
C PRO A 683 -24.33 29.67 -8.52
N LEU A 684 -23.99 28.40 -8.29
CA LEU A 684 -23.40 27.47 -9.28
C LEU A 684 -22.05 27.95 -9.85
N CYS A 685 -21.32 28.77 -9.10
CA CYS A 685 -20.06 29.37 -9.52
C CYS A 685 -20.17 30.19 -10.82
N ARG A 686 -21.34 30.83 -11.06
CA ARG A 686 -21.53 31.70 -12.24
C ARG A 686 -20.45 32.79 -12.28
N GLY A 687 -19.86 33.00 -13.46
CA GLY A 687 -18.78 33.97 -13.67
C GLY A 687 -17.37 33.40 -13.46
N VAL A 688 -17.22 32.26 -12.77
CA VAL A 688 -15.94 31.54 -12.72
C VAL A 688 -15.63 30.98 -14.10
N ARG A 689 -14.44 31.28 -14.62
CA ARG A 689 -13.93 30.77 -15.91
C ARG A 689 -12.79 29.78 -15.72
N LYS A 690 -12.16 29.78 -14.54
CA LYS A 690 -11.02 28.92 -14.23
C LYS A 690 -11.11 28.36 -12.81
N ILE A 691 -10.82 27.07 -12.67
CA ILE A 691 -10.62 26.39 -11.40
C ILE A 691 -9.18 25.91 -11.32
N VAL A 692 -8.46 26.26 -10.26
CA VAL A 692 -7.11 25.73 -9.97
C VAL A 692 -7.20 24.80 -8.77
N VAL A 693 -6.88 23.53 -8.98
CA VAL A 693 -6.97 22.47 -7.97
C VAL A 693 -5.59 22.15 -7.41
N TYR A 694 -5.47 21.99 -6.10
CA TYR A 694 -4.24 21.48 -5.49
C TYR A 694 -4.55 20.44 -4.41
N CYS A 695 -3.59 19.53 -4.20
CA CYS A 695 -3.58 18.63 -3.06
C CYS A 695 -2.25 18.80 -2.29
N ALA A 696 -1.76 17.82 -1.52
CA ALA A 696 -0.46 17.99 -0.85
C ALA A 696 0.72 17.99 -1.81
N THR A 697 0.77 17.03 -2.75
CA THR A 697 1.95 16.76 -3.60
C THR A 697 1.65 16.73 -5.11
N GLY A 698 0.38 16.89 -5.50
CA GLY A 698 -0.08 17.00 -6.90
C GLY A 698 -0.78 15.76 -7.48
N TYR A 699 -0.71 14.57 -6.87
CA TYR A 699 -1.35 13.38 -7.45
C TYR A 699 -2.88 13.41 -7.37
N ARG A 700 -3.43 13.74 -6.19
CA ARG A 700 -4.90 13.85 -6.00
C ARG A 700 -5.52 14.98 -6.83
N SER A 701 -4.81 16.10 -7.00
CA SER A 701 -5.32 17.24 -7.78
C SER A 701 -5.42 16.92 -9.26
N LEU A 702 -4.54 16.06 -9.80
CA LEU A 702 -4.66 15.54 -11.17
C LEU A 702 -5.96 14.76 -11.38
N ILE A 703 -6.28 13.86 -10.45
CA ILE A 703 -7.50 13.04 -10.50
C ILE A 703 -8.72 13.96 -10.37
N ALA A 704 -8.73 14.86 -9.37
CA ALA A 704 -9.80 15.83 -9.17
C ALA A 704 -10.03 16.72 -10.41
N ALA A 705 -8.94 17.20 -11.03
CA ALA A 705 -9.03 18.00 -12.25
C ALA A 705 -9.64 17.21 -13.42
N SER A 706 -9.34 15.90 -13.54
CA SER A 706 -9.96 15.06 -14.55
C SER A 706 -11.45 14.78 -14.29
N LEU A 707 -11.85 14.61 -13.03
CA LEU A 707 -13.25 14.44 -12.61
C LEU A 707 -14.09 15.70 -12.88
N LEU A 708 -13.56 16.88 -12.56
CA LEU A 708 -14.22 18.15 -12.88
C LEU A 708 -14.31 18.36 -14.40
N ARG A 709 -13.20 18.13 -15.13
CA ARG A 709 -13.19 18.26 -16.59
C ARG A 709 -14.27 17.37 -17.20
N ARG A 710 -14.23 16.05 -16.99
CA ARG A 710 -15.18 15.11 -17.61
C ARG A 710 -16.65 15.47 -17.35
N ALA A 711 -16.97 15.98 -16.16
CA ALA A 711 -18.31 16.47 -15.84
C ALA A 711 -18.67 17.72 -16.68
N PHE A 712 -17.77 18.71 -16.72
CA PHE A 712 -17.97 19.94 -17.49
C PHE A 712 -18.03 19.70 -19.01
N GLU A 713 -17.23 18.78 -19.56
CA GLU A 713 -17.29 18.45 -21.00
C GLU A 713 -18.63 17.80 -21.38
N THR A 714 -19.17 16.99 -20.47
CA THR A 714 -20.46 16.30 -20.66
C THR A 714 -21.61 17.30 -20.61
N ALA A 715 -21.57 18.24 -19.66
CA ALA A 715 -22.58 19.28 -19.49
C ALA A 715 -22.37 20.53 -20.38
N ALA A 716 -21.35 20.54 -21.24
CA ALA A 716 -20.95 21.68 -22.07
C ALA A 716 -20.72 22.99 -21.26
N VAL A 717 -20.13 22.85 -20.06
CA VAL A 717 -19.74 23.97 -19.19
C VAL A 717 -18.36 24.50 -19.60
N ASP A 718 -18.28 25.79 -19.89
CA ASP A 718 -17.05 26.48 -20.29
C ASP A 718 -16.22 26.97 -19.09
N ILE A 719 -15.66 26.02 -18.34
CA ILE A 719 -14.74 26.28 -17.21
C ILE A 719 -13.44 25.51 -17.44
N SER A 720 -12.32 26.23 -17.49
CA SER A 720 -10.98 25.63 -17.55
C SER A 720 -10.59 25.09 -16.17
N VAL A 721 -10.02 23.89 -16.12
CA VAL A 721 -9.53 23.29 -14.87
C VAL A 721 -8.03 22.99 -14.98
N CYS A 722 -7.26 23.50 -14.02
CA CYS A 722 -5.82 23.34 -13.92
C CYS A 722 -5.46 22.71 -12.57
N ASP A 723 -4.25 22.14 -12.45
CA ASP A 723 -3.72 21.61 -11.21
C ASP A 723 -2.34 22.20 -10.85
N VAL A 724 -1.97 22.13 -9.57
CA VAL A 724 -0.65 22.56 -9.08
C VAL A 724 0.29 21.37 -8.94
N ALA A 725 1.38 21.36 -9.73
CA ALA A 725 2.42 20.34 -9.57
C ALA A 725 3.15 20.52 -8.24
N GLY A 726 3.36 19.43 -7.51
CA GLY A 726 3.90 19.50 -6.15
C GLY A 726 2.88 20.01 -5.11
N GLY A 727 1.66 20.38 -5.52
CA GLY A 727 0.56 20.73 -4.63
C GLY A 727 0.87 21.85 -3.62
N ALA A 728 0.36 21.68 -2.40
CA ALA A 728 0.55 22.58 -1.27
C ALA A 728 2.03 22.78 -0.94
N LEU A 729 2.87 21.75 -1.05
CA LEU A 729 4.31 21.89 -0.81
C LEU A 729 4.94 22.92 -1.74
N GLN A 730 4.57 22.89 -3.02
CA GLN A 730 5.04 23.85 -4.00
C GLN A 730 4.53 25.27 -3.68
N ILE A 731 3.26 25.41 -3.30
CA ILE A 731 2.67 26.70 -2.92
C ILE A 731 3.41 27.27 -1.70
N MET A 732 3.62 26.45 -0.66
CA MET A 732 4.32 26.87 0.56
C MET A 732 5.77 27.27 0.29
N GLN A 733 6.46 26.58 -0.63
CA GLN A 733 7.85 26.87 -0.98
C GLN A 733 8.00 28.13 -1.84
N GLN A 734 7.09 28.34 -2.80
CA GLN A 734 7.26 29.37 -3.84
C GLN A 734 6.35 30.59 -3.65
N ARG A 735 5.22 30.44 -2.96
CA ARG A 735 4.22 31.48 -2.65
C ARG A 735 3.74 31.39 -1.20
N PRO A 736 4.65 31.48 -0.21
CA PRO A 736 4.27 31.45 1.21
C PRO A 736 3.34 32.61 1.59
N ASP A 737 3.35 33.71 0.83
CA ASP A 737 2.43 34.84 0.97
C ASP A 737 0.96 34.47 0.78
N LEU A 738 0.67 33.43 0.00
CA LEU A 738 -0.68 32.94 -0.27
C LEU A 738 -1.13 31.83 0.69
N TRP A 739 -0.32 31.48 1.69
CA TRP A 739 -0.57 30.37 2.60
C TRP A 739 -0.84 30.82 4.03
N THR A 740 -1.90 30.29 4.64
CA THR A 740 -2.20 30.49 6.06
C THR A 740 -2.08 29.17 6.81
N VAL A 741 -1.21 29.14 7.82
CA VAL A 741 -1.18 28.06 8.83
C VAL A 741 -2.31 28.32 9.82
N LYS A 742 -3.28 27.41 9.88
CA LYS A 742 -4.47 27.53 10.73
C LYS A 742 -4.25 26.87 12.09
N ASN A 743 -3.69 25.66 12.10
CA ASN A 743 -3.46 24.91 13.32
C ASN A 743 -2.06 24.27 13.35
N ARG A 744 -1.18 24.85 14.18
CA ARG A 744 0.20 24.38 14.38
C ARG A 744 0.32 23.13 15.25
N SER A 745 -0.75 22.72 15.94
CA SER A 745 -0.76 21.47 16.73
C SER A 745 -0.93 20.23 15.85
N ILE A 746 -1.36 20.42 14.61
CA ILE A 746 -1.47 19.38 13.59
C ILE A 746 -0.08 19.26 12.95
N ILE A 747 0.56 18.10 13.06
CA ILE A 747 1.85 17.83 12.38
C ILE A 747 1.51 17.18 11.05
N CYS A 748 1.60 17.93 9.95
CA CYS A 748 1.64 17.32 8.62
C CYS A 748 3.02 16.69 8.44
N ILE A 749 3.10 15.36 8.52
CA ILE A 749 4.23 14.62 7.95
C ILE A 749 3.98 14.58 6.45
N SER A 750 4.51 15.57 5.74
CA SER A 750 4.46 15.64 4.27
C SER A 750 5.36 14.59 3.64
#